data_AF-A0A015LNE7-F1
#
_entry.id   AF-A0A015LNE7-F1
#
_cell.length_a   1.000
_cell.length_b   1.000
_cell.length_c   1.000
_cell.angle_alpha   90.00
_cell.angle_beta   90.00
_cell.angle_gamma   90.00
#
_symmetry.space_group_name_H-M   'P 1'
#
loop_
_entity.id
_entity.type
_entity.pdbx_description
1 polymer ?
#
loop_
_entity_poly.entity_id
_entity_poly.type
_entity_poly.pdbx_seq_one_letter_code
_entity_poly.pdbx_strand_id
1 'polypeptide(L)'
;MEGSSSQSGSSFTNTAPGNLENNNSLSYKTILCENISNNRILLKLEEDGFITPDEKAKELIKELSEIKYLYALKVLFENLQSEFSSQVLANSLEALVDTPFNHYSKESVARLELHLRTLVTVLERICFSPIVLGKELRDKVYNSLAKFAEIHRKTTQVIEIGLDNNFRRNFNQFNQQSNNQDKQIIKKRNYNIDFLLIHLRDSLHSLRDDETWFQEIIRRTKDFLKAALNITPGILSIAGVSLPNDNCSILSLLTQVRQSLSFKYPVASYYIDWRIILIIQNNLFIWSESSEKIISKKFSELVLMEYIWSFLEREWVNAADKSILGSQTKFEEVSNKVTKALKNAGGLLNDLAGNEPIALPHTLWFGILDLAQNLIQRSSRKATYGLCYYLAIESLNKAPSSFIQFKSIELLLHLYNIDNKMFSMIEIDFDQYTQKLSENNLEDSLEKFRNLLTFVKEKYHEDLKILSNNIGKGKEGKGKSLNLNSYLKKEQTSNSNILNVIADEITCPISSEPTDQLCILKCQHMLALSNLKRLKQKICPNCREKIEDNDIRYLPQNSIYKNLYTKFFESGYILPSIELENSDDSDDSDNSEVELILTKKKKFMNSIIKLNSNISSSLLSRITKKQHPTYQNIIKEINEKNYEKAESLCKEFLNFFPKSYSSRCILAYIYRGLDNYKQAHLYLEEAIDLNPKKPVAHFIHGEIYFRQNKYEEAIDVLKKLLEYKVKLNNLYIILGNSHLLRNYGNYDYMKAAEYYNISLKNDSNSYLCLKNYTYSYEKQGFYLNALMILGKLLDISKKDSLVLCYYGEILYNMKQYSKAILYFTEANIIDPENIHNLNKRAIANYAIQEYDKVILDLDKIIQLDPLNSSAYYLKGLTYYTKNDINNVTILFEKYAELFKLPSSQSNSLEKFQLFHLEYLLNENSSKDLNNILTKINQIPNISKNKLLLLIRCKIYIELNKYYEAKVDLDMLYILSDKYNDYYHREFSYIHLLQKYSDFWSYLYKVCKIDECDFTKLGITNKFSKYMYKKKHVYFISNLTNLNSELCQFQESDISSLLGLVLYSKNGKLRLDLPRHYRYYNYYLICKINVKKILSKDCFIKFIYNNNEYNQSEHMLKHEDVSKLEGLGWIEYQNLTYSYGTQLSIEINSIEMQIDYVRFGYSPNKITSIPNMSLMGYLLPYYHQFFSNVPEIFKDKYFSRKEMENLLDLNDILSNL
;
A
#
# COMPACT_ATOMS: atom_id res chain seq x y z
N MET A 1 68.20 25.82 32.54
CA MET A 1 69.26 26.74 32.06
C MET A 1 70.16 25.96 31.11
N GLU A 2 70.46 26.25 29.83
CA GLU A 2 69.88 27.04 28.71
C GLU A 2 70.43 26.41 27.39
N GLY A 3 69.93 26.63 26.16
CA GLY A 3 68.81 27.45 25.66
C GLY A 3 68.60 27.27 24.14
N SER A 4 67.68 28.06 23.56
CA SER A 4 67.46 28.37 22.11
C SER A 4 67.57 27.28 21.02
N SER A 5 66.41 26.68 20.72
CA SER A 5 65.74 26.60 19.39
C SER A 5 66.46 26.13 18.11
N SER A 6 65.82 25.17 17.43
CA SER A 6 66.15 24.65 16.10
C SER A 6 65.01 24.84 15.08
N GLN A 7 65.33 24.87 13.78
CA GLN A 7 64.84 23.90 12.79
C GLN A 7 65.46 24.14 11.40
N SER A 8 65.62 23.06 10.63
CA SER A 8 66.41 22.99 9.39
C SER A 8 65.55 22.55 8.20
N GLY A 9 65.80 23.13 7.02
CA GLY A 9 65.23 22.69 5.74
C GLY A 9 66.27 22.68 4.62
N SER A 10 66.22 21.65 3.77
CA SER A 10 67.13 21.39 2.64
C SER A 10 66.56 20.23 1.79
N SER A 11 66.72 20.10 0.47
CA SER A 11 67.34 20.95 -0.56
C SER A 11 67.27 20.29 -1.96
N PHE A 12 67.03 21.08 -3.04
CA PHE A 12 67.72 21.00 -4.37
C PHE A 12 67.59 19.71 -5.25
N THR A 13 67.89 19.62 -6.56
CA THR A 13 67.75 20.47 -7.80
C THR A 13 68.10 19.60 -9.04
N ASN A 14 67.52 19.91 -10.22
CA ASN A 14 68.00 19.86 -11.65
C ASN A 14 69.08 18.82 -12.13
N THR A 15 69.14 18.30 -13.37
CA THR A 15 69.01 18.95 -14.72
C THR A 15 68.87 17.91 -15.88
N ALA A 16 68.02 18.21 -16.91
CA ALA A 16 68.08 18.02 -18.41
C ALA A 16 68.74 16.77 -19.11
N PRO A 17 68.63 16.52 -20.47
CA PRO A 17 67.94 17.24 -21.58
C PRO A 17 67.17 16.35 -22.64
N GLY A 18 66.62 16.95 -23.73
CA GLY A 18 66.43 16.27 -25.06
C GLY A 18 65.09 16.50 -25.83
N ASN A 19 65.13 16.92 -27.11
CA ASN A 19 63.98 17.23 -28.01
C ASN A 19 63.92 16.34 -29.27
N LEU A 20 62.76 16.34 -29.99
CA LEU A 20 62.45 16.10 -31.44
C LEU A 20 61.16 15.23 -31.62
N GLU A 21 60.22 15.44 -32.56
CA GLU A 21 59.85 16.60 -33.43
C GLU A 21 58.45 16.37 -34.08
N ASN A 22 57.64 17.44 -34.29
CA ASN A 22 56.61 17.69 -35.35
C ASN A 22 55.52 16.64 -35.73
N ASN A 23 54.26 16.97 -36.13
CA ASN A 23 53.69 18.15 -36.80
C ASN A 23 52.19 18.43 -36.50
N ASN A 24 51.80 19.71 -36.50
CA ASN A 24 50.50 20.33 -36.86
C ASN A 24 49.13 19.70 -36.44
N SER A 25 48.52 20.32 -35.41
CA SER A 25 47.13 20.80 -35.52
C SER A 25 46.95 22.06 -34.64
N LEU A 26 46.28 23.10 -35.17
CA LEU A 26 46.07 24.34 -34.40
C LEU A 26 45.18 24.07 -33.18
N SER A 27 45.62 24.56 -32.02
CA SER A 27 45.08 24.19 -30.72
C SER A 27 43.75 24.88 -30.39
N TYR A 28 42.64 24.14 -30.49
CA TYR A 28 41.44 24.38 -29.69
C TYR A 28 41.65 23.89 -28.23
N LYS A 29 42.71 24.37 -27.58
CA LYS A 29 42.93 24.19 -26.13
C LYS A 29 42.37 25.40 -25.39
N THR A 30 41.81 25.15 -24.19
CA THR A 30 41.40 26.14 -23.17
C THR A 30 40.26 27.10 -23.58
N ILE A 31 39.01 26.68 -23.29
CA ILE A 31 37.83 27.59 -23.13
C ILE A 31 36.93 27.16 -21.94
N LEU A 32 36.89 25.87 -21.54
CA LEU A 32 35.86 25.34 -20.63
C LEU A 32 36.34 24.84 -19.24
N CYS A 33 37.47 25.36 -18.75
CA CYS A 33 37.75 25.45 -17.31
C CYS A 33 37.67 26.90 -16.79
N GLU A 34 37.38 27.87 -17.67
CA GLU A 34 37.57 29.29 -17.38
C GLU A 34 36.43 29.95 -16.60
N ASN A 35 35.23 29.36 -16.53
CA ASN A 35 34.08 30.04 -15.91
C ASN A 35 34.16 30.19 -14.37
N ILE A 36 35.00 29.39 -13.69
CA ILE A 36 35.28 29.57 -12.25
C ILE A 36 36.48 30.50 -12.05
N SER A 37 37.47 30.49 -12.96
CA SER A 37 38.67 31.34 -12.85
C SER A 37 38.49 32.76 -13.40
N ASN A 38 37.51 33.02 -14.27
CA ASN A 38 37.39 34.30 -15.00
C ASN A 38 36.30 35.23 -14.46
N ASN A 39 35.85 35.08 -13.20
CA ASN A 39 35.15 36.19 -12.57
C ASN A 39 36.16 37.31 -12.28
N ARG A 40 36.27 38.27 -13.21
CA ARG A 40 37.21 39.39 -13.11
C ARG A 40 37.03 40.24 -11.85
N ILE A 41 35.88 40.20 -11.18
CA ILE A 41 35.71 40.89 -9.89
C ILE A 41 36.42 40.10 -8.78
N LEU A 42 36.31 38.77 -8.75
CA LEU A 42 37.05 37.95 -7.78
C LEU A 42 38.57 38.03 -8.03
N LEU A 43 39.01 37.98 -9.29
CA LEU A 43 40.41 38.20 -9.65
C LEU A 43 40.89 39.61 -9.29
N LYS A 44 40.10 40.66 -9.57
CA LYS A 44 40.47 42.03 -9.21
C LYS A 44 40.53 42.20 -7.69
N LEU A 45 39.66 41.55 -6.91
CA LEU A 45 39.76 41.56 -5.45
C LEU A 45 41.05 40.87 -4.96
N GLU A 46 41.53 39.82 -5.66
CA GLU A 46 42.86 39.23 -5.40
C GLU A 46 44.00 40.20 -5.73
N GLU A 47 43.92 40.91 -6.87
CA GLU A 47 44.87 41.97 -7.26
C GLU A 47 44.86 43.17 -6.29
N ASP A 48 43.69 43.56 -5.79
CA ASP A 48 43.47 44.62 -4.80
C ASP A 48 43.85 44.18 -3.35
N GLY A 49 44.33 42.95 -3.15
CA GLY A 49 44.92 42.46 -1.90
C GLY A 49 44.00 41.64 -0.99
N PHE A 50 42.76 41.35 -1.39
CA PHE A 50 41.82 40.51 -0.65
C PHE A 50 42.00 39.05 -1.05
N ILE A 51 42.84 38.32 -0.31
CA ILE A 51 43.29 36.97 -0.69
C ILE A 51 42.29 35.90 -0.23
N THR A 52 41.74 36.02 0.97
CA THR A 52 40.86 35.00 1.58
C THR A 52 39.42 35.07 1.07
N PRO A 53 38.66 33.96 1.08
CA PRO A 53 37.23 33.98 0.73
C PRO A 53 36.40 34.91 1.63
N ASP A 54 36.77 34.98 2.92
CA ASP A 54 36.14 35.85 3.93
C ASP A 54 36.31 37.35 3.62
N GLU A 55 37.50 37.76 3.18
CA GLU A 55 37.79 39.15 2.76
C GLU A 55 37.00 39.52 1.50
N LYS A 56 37.02 38.65 0.48
CA LYS A 56 36.26 38.86 -0.76
C LYS A 56 34.76 38.98 -0.48
N ALA A 57 34.21 38.10 0.36
CA ALA A 57 32.80 38.16 0.75
C ALA A 57 32.45 39.48 1.47
N LYS A 58 33.30 39.95 2.41
CA LYS A 58 33.12 41.23 3.11
C LYS A 58 33.14 42.46 2.18
N GLU A 59 33.88 42.41 1.09
CA GLU A 59 33.89 43.50 0.10
C GLU A 59 32.64 43.46 -0.78
N LEU A 60 32.29 42.28 -1.30
CA LEU A 60 31.16 42.08 -2.20
C LEU A 60 29.79 42.43 -1.58
N ILE A 61 29.61 42.22 -0.27
CA ILE A 61 28.34 42.54 0.41
C ILE A 61 28.05 44.05 0.50
N LYS A 62 29.01 44.94 0.20
CA LYS A 62 28.81 46.40 0.22
C LYS A 62 28.00 46.90 -0.97
N GLU A 63 28.08 46.24 -2.13
CA GLU A 63 27.50 46.71 -3.40
C GLU A 63 26.49 45.72 -4.03
N LEU A 64 25.74 44.98 -3.19
CA LEU A 64 24.68 44.03 -3.61
C LEU A 64 23.51 44.64 -4.41
N SER A 65 23.47 45.97 -4.53
CA SER A 65 22.57 46.68 -5.43
C SER A 65 22.87 46.40 -6.90
N GLU A 66 24.12 46.09 -7.25
CA GLU A 66 24.52 45.77 -8.61
C GLU A 66 24.62 44.27 -8.88
N ILE A 67 24.13 43.85 -10.05
CA ILE A 67 24.07 42.45 -10.48
C ILE A 67 25.46 41.81 -10.54
N LYS A 68 26.50 42.58 -10.88
CA LYS A 68 27.87 42.10 -11.06
C LYS A 68 28.49 41.55 -9.75
N TYR A 69 28.31 42.25 -8.63
CA TYR A 69 28.81 41.80 -7.33
C TYR A 69 27.93 40.70 -6.74
N LEU A 70 26.62 40.77 -6.95
CA LEU A 70 25.70 39.71 -6.56
C LEU A 70 26.05 38.37 -7.24
N TYR A 71 26.38 38.40 -8.53
CA TYR A 71 26.89 37.24 -9.26
C TYR A 71 28.24 36.77 -8.76
N ALA A 72 29.18 37.68 -8.47
CA ALA A 72 30.48 37.33 -7.88
C ALA A 72 30.35 36.68 -6.50
N LEU A 73 29.42 37.16 -5.66
CA LEU A 73 29.15 36.60 -4.34
C LEU A 73 28.54 35.20 -4.46
N LYS A 74 27.60 34.99 -5.38
CA LYS A 74 27.05 33.66 -5.69
C LYS A 74 28.16 32.68 -6.07
N VAL A 75 29.00 33.02 -7.05
CA VAL A 75 30.09 32.15 -7.52
C VAL A 75 31.11 31.86 -6.40
N LEU A 76 31.42 32.85 -5.56
CA LEU A 76 32.31 32.70 -4.41
C LEU A 76 31.79 31.66 -3.40
N PHE A 77 30.49 31.70 -3.08
CA PHE A 77 29.87 30.72 -2.19
C PHE A 77 29.59 29.35 -2.85
N GLU A 78 29.36 29.29 -4.17
CA GLU A 78 29.22 28.02 -4.92
C GLU A 78 30.51 27.20 -4.99
N ASN A 79 31.68 27.83 -4.89
CA ASN A 79 32.95 27.12 -4.79
C ASN A 79 33.04 26.41 -3.43
N LEU A 80 32.82 25.09 -3.41
CA LEU A 80 32.78 24.26 -2.20
C LEU A 80 34.11 24.18 -1.44
N GLN A 81 35.24 24.43 -2.09
CA GLN A 81 36.57 24.45 -1.44
C GLN A 81 36.78 25.68 -0.55
N SER A 82 36.03 26.77 -0.76
CA SER A 82 36.11 27.95 0.09
C SER A 82 35.57 27.64 1.49
N GLU A 83 36.39 27.82 2.52
CA GLU A 83 35.92 27.90 3.90
C GLU A 83 35.56 29.35 4.25
N PHE A 84 34.49 29.53 5.04
CA PHE A 84 34.00 30.84 5.47
C PHE A 84 33.78 30.85 6.97
N SER A 85 34.09 31.96 7.64
CA SER A 85 33.79 32.11 9.06
C SER A 85 32.28 32.25 9.28
N SER A 86 31.82 31.79 10.45
CA SER A 86 30.41 31.91 10.86
C SER A 86 29.91 33.36 10.80
N GLN A 87 30.77 34.33 11.10
CA GLN A 87 30.43 35.76 11.02
C GLN A 87 30.19 36.20 9.58
N VAL A 88 30.98 35.75 8.61
CA VAL A 88 30.80 36.11 7.20
C VAL A 88 29.53 35.50 6.61
N LEU A 89 29.21 34.24 6.97
CA LEU A 89 27.96 33.60 6.56
C LEU A 89 26.73 34.35 7.10
N ALA A 90 26.74 34.72 8.38
CA ALA A 90 25.66 35.50 9.00
C ALA A 90 25.53 36.91 8.39
N ASN A 91 26.63 37.64 8.24
CA ASN A 91 26.64 39.00 7.67
C ASN A 91 26.18 39.00 6.21
N SER A 92 26.58 38.01 5.41
CA SER A 92 26.17 37.89 4.01
C SER A 92 24.68 37.59 3.88
N LEU A 93 24.15 36.74 4.76
CA LEU A 93 22.72 36.44 4.82
C LEU A 93 21.90 37.68 5.20
N GLU A 94 22.36 38.45 6.19
CA GLU A 94 21.71 39.69 6.61
C GLU A 94 21.73 40.77 5.52
N ALA A 95 22.88 41.01 4.89
CA ALA A 95 23.02 41.99 3.81
C ALA A 95 22.12 41.68 2.60
N LEU A 96 21.95 40.41 2.25
CA LEU A 96 21.03 39.97 1.19
C LEU A 96 19.56 40.24 1.54
N VAL A 97 19.16 40.15 2.81
CA VAL A 97 17.78 40.45 3.26
C VAL A 97 17.50 41.96 3.22
N ASP A 98 18.45 42.76 3.68
CA ASP A 98 18.30 44.21 3.78
C ASP A 98 18.45 44.94 2.44
N THR A 99 19.02 44.28 1.42
CA THR A 99 19.19 44.83 0.07
C THR A 99 17.88 45.43 -0.50
N PRO A 100 17.89 46.67 -1.01
CA PRO A 100 16.70 47.34 -1.51
C PRO A 100 16.43 47.11 -3.01
N PHE A 101 15.14 47.09 -3.37
CA PHE A 101 14.62 46.99 -4.73
C PHE A 101 13.82 48.27 -5.06
N ASN A 102 14.53 49.33 -5.45
CA ASN A 102 13.99 50.70 -5.57
C ASN A 102 13.29 51.00 -6.90
N HIS A 103 13.37 50.11 -7.90
CA HIS A 103 12.72 50.25 -9.20
C HIS A 103 12.34 48.88 -9.75
N TYR A 104 11.41 48.85 -10.71
CA TYR A 104 10.94 47.63 -11.38
C TYR A 104 11.03 47.79 -12.91
N SER A 105 11.87 46.96 -13.53
CA SER A 105 12.11 46.86 -14.97
C SER A 105 12.11 45.39 -15.40
N LYS A 106 12.28 45.09 -16.70
CA LYS A 106 12.48 43.70 -17.16
C LYS A 106 13.72 43.06 -16.52
N GLU A 107 14.80 43.82 -16.35
CA GLU A 107 16.04 43.40 -15.69
C GLU A 107 15.85 43.08 -14.20
N SER A 108 14.85 43.69 -13.53
CA SER A 108 14.56 43.42 -12.12
C SER A 108 14.12 41.98 -11.85
N VAL A 109 13.62 41.27 -12.86
CA VAL A 109 13.18 39.86 -12.75
C VAL A 109 14.39 38.93 -12.70
N ALA A 110 15.34 39.12 -13.63
CA ALA A 110 16.61 38.42 -13.66
C ALA A 110 17.45 38.74 -12.41
N ARG A 111 17.48 40.02 -11.98
CA ARG A 111 18.11 40.43 -10.72
C ARG A 111 17.46 39.76 -9.51
N LEU A 112 16.12 39.68 -9.43
CA LEU A 112 15.43 39.00 -8.33
C LEU A 112 15.72 37.50 -8.33
N GLU A 113 15.70 36.83 -9.49
CA GLU A 113 16.04 35.41 -9.58
C GLU A 113 17.49 35.17 -9.12
N LEU A 114 18.45 35.98 -9.59
CA LEU A 114 19.85 35.90 -9.13
C LEU A 114 19.97 36.16 -7.62
N HIS A 115 19.21 37.12 -7.08
CA HIS A 115 19.21 37.46 -5.65
C HIS A 115 18.72 36.30 -4.80
N LEU A 116 17.62 35.68 -5.19
CA LEU A 116 17.07 34.51 -4.52
C LEU A 116 17.99 33.29 -4.67
N ARG A 117 18.61 33.08 -5.84
CA ARG A 117 19.63 32.03 -6.03
C ARG A 117 20.84 32.26 -5.12
N THR A 118 21.31 33.49 -4.98
CA THR A 118 22.41 33.83 -4.06
C THR A 118 22.03 33.57 -2.60
N LEU A 119 20.80 33.93 -2.20
CA LEU A 119 20.26 33.66 -0.86
C LEU A 119 20.17 32.15 -0.59
N VAL A 120 19.74 31.34 -1.57
CA VAL A 120 19.76 29.88 -1.49
C VAL A 120 21.18 29.37 -1.32
N THR A 121 22.15 29.80 -2.14
CA THR A 121 23.56 29.37 -2.01
C THR A 121 24.13 29.66 -0.63
N VAL A 122 23.90 30.86 -0.06
CA VAL A 122 24.38 31.22 1.28
C VAL A 122 23.71 30.36 2.36
N LEU A 123 22.40 30.12 2.27
CA LEU A 123 21.67 29.25 3.21
C LEU A 123 22.10 27.79 3.11
N GLU A 124 22.37 27.28 1.91
CA GLU A 124 22.90 25.92 1.72
C GLU A 124 24.31 25.78 2.29
N ARG A 125 25.17 26.81 2.15
CA ARG A 125 26.47 26.83 2.83
C ARG A 125 26.34 26.84 4.35
N ILE A 126 25.37 27.57 4.89
CA ILE A 126 25.02 27.54 6.32
C ILE A 126 24.62 26.12 6.74
N CYS A 127 23.70 25.46 6.03
CA CYS A 127 23.24 24.10 6.33
C CYS A 127 24.38 23.05 6.38
N PHE A 128 25.45 23.23 5.60
CA PHE A 128 26.62 22.33 5.60
C PHE A 128 27.76 22.77 6.54
N SER A 129 27.55 23.80 7.36
CA SER A 129 28.53 24.33 8.31
C SER A 129 28.04 24.20 9.76
N PRO A 130 28.93 24.24 10.77
CA PRO A 130 28.56 24.08 12.18
C PRO A 130 28.02 25.37 12.83
N ILE A 131 27.39 26.27 12.06
CA ILE A 131 26.90 27.57 12.55
C ILE A 131 25.45 27.48 13.06
N VAL A 132 25.27 27.86 14.33
CA VAL A 132 23.92 28.09 14.90
C VAL A 132 23.43 29.48 14.58
N LEU A 133 22.34 29.59 13.81
CA LEU A 133 21.72 30.88 13.55
C LEU A 133 20.91 31.37 14.76
N GLY A 134 21.08 32.65 15.11
CA GLY A 134 20.23 33.31 16.10
C GLY A 134 18.76 33.32 15.67
N LYS A 135 17.83 33.19 16.64
CA LYS A 135 16.38 33.22 16.35
C LYS A 135 15.97 34.49 15.60
N GLU A 136 16.49 35.64 16.03
CA GLU A 136 16.22 36.95 15.44
C GLU A 136 16.60 37.02 13.96
N LEU A 137 17.80 36.55 13.59
CA LEU A 137 18.23 36.50 12.19
C LEU A 137 17.39 35.51 11.37
N ARG A 138 17.05 34.32 11.91
CA ARG A 138 16.15 33.38 11.23
C ARG A 138 14.76 33.97 10.97
N ASP A 139 14.17 34.64 11.96
CA ASP A 139 12.85 35.27 11.82
C ASP A 139 12.92 36.48 10.87
N LYS A 140 14.00 37.29 10.89
CA LYS A 140 14.26 38.37 9.92
C LYS A 140 14.34 37.85 8.47
N VAL A 141 15.10 36.78 8.24
CA VAL A 141 15.25 36.15 6.91
C VAL A 141 13.92 35.52 6.46
N TYR A 142 13.20 34.84 7.35
CA TYR A 142 11.90 34.24 7.04
C TYR A 142 10.84 35.29 6.66
N ASN A 143 10.75 36.39 7.42
CA ASN A 143 9.83 37.49 7.13
C ASN A 143 10.16 38.20 5.80
N SER A 144 11.42 38.18 5.37
CA SER A 144 11.84 38.76 4.08
C SER A 144 11.24 38.05 2.85
N LEU A 145 10.79 36.80 2.98
CA LEU A 145 10.17 36.08 1.86
C LEU A 145 8.87 36.75 1.38
N ALA A 146 8.12 37.39 2.28
CA ALA A 146 6.95 38.20 1.93
C ALA A 146 7.32 39.43 1.06
N LYS A 147 8.41 40.11 1.41
CA LYS A 147 8.98 41.24 0.63
C LYS A 147 9.39 40.75 -0.78
N PHE A 148 10.08 39.62 -0.88
CA PHE A 148 10.49 39.07 -2.18
C PHE A 148 9.31 38.57 -3.03
N ALA A 149 8.29 37.95 -2.44
CA ALA A 149 7.04 37.60 -3.13
C ALA A 149 6.31 38.84 -3.67
N GLU A 150 6.27 39.94 -2.90
CA GLU A 150 5.68 41.19 -3.37
C GLU A 150 6.50 41.83 -4.52
N ILE A 151 7.83 41.78 -4.46
CA ILE A 151 8.71 42.23 -5.56
C ILE A 151 8.43 41.38 -6.81
N HIS A 152 8.36 40.05 -6.69
CA HIS A 152 8.01 39.16 -7.79
C HIS A 152 6.68 39.57 -8.43
N ARG A 153 5.61 39.70 -7.63
CA ARG A 153 4.29 40.16 -8.07
C ARG A 153 4.35 41.48 -8.84
N LYS A 154 5.05 42.49 -8.32
CA LYS A 154 5.20 43.80 -8.98
C LYS A 154 5.95 43.68 -10.30
N THR A 155 7.03 42.89 -10.36
CA THR A 155 7.79 42.70 -11.60
C THR A 155 7.01 41.95 -12.68
N THR A 156 6.23 40.91 -12.32
CA THR A 156 5.35 40.20 -13.26
C THR A 156 4.28 41.14 -13.83
N GLN A 157 3.65 41.98 -12.99
CA GLN A 157 2.70 42.99 -13.47
C GLN A 157 3.34 43.98 -14.45
N VAL A 158 4.60 44.39 -14.24
CA VAL A 158 5.33 45.25 -15.18
C VAL A 158 5.62 44.55 -16.52
N ILE A 159 5.92 43.25 -16.53
CA ILE A 159 6.07 42.46 -17.78
C ILE A 159 4.73 42.38 -18.52
N GLU A 160 3.64 42.06 -17.83
CA GLU A 160 2.30 41.87 -18.41
C GLU A 160 1.78 43.19 -19.00
N ILE A 161 1.89 44.31 -18.26
CA ILE A 161 1.41 45.63 -18.70
C ILE A 161 2.31 46.26 -19.79
N GLY A 162 3.63 46.01 -19.72
CA GLY A 162 4.65 46.68 -20.52
C GLY A 162 4.89 46.11 -21.93
N LEU A 163 4.12 45.11 -22.37
CA LEU A 163 4.19 44.55 -23.73
C LEU A 163 2.95 44.85 -24.58
N ASP A 164 1.78 45.04 -23.97
CA ASP A 164 0.54 45.36 -24.70
C ASP A 164 0.36 46.87 -24.99
N ASN A 165 1.17 47.75 -24.37
CA ASN A 165 1.06 49.19 -24.54
C ASN A 165 2.37 49.87 -24.94
N ASN A 166 2.44 50.31 -26.20
CA ASN A 166 3.25 51.47 -26.57
C ASN A 166 2.86 52.66 -25.67
N PHE A 167 3.87 53.35 -25.11
CA PHE A 167 3.74 54.49 -24.19
C PHE A 167 2.54 55.42 -24.47
N ARG A 168 1.40 55.21 -23.79
CA ARG A 168 0.39 56.24 -23.61
C ARG A 168 0.73 57.06 -22.38
N ARG A 169 1.08 58.33 -22.62
CA ARG A 169 1.09 59.38 -21.58
C ARG A 169 -0.23 59.35 -20.80
N ASN A 170 -0.16 59.68 -19.52
CA ASN A 170 -1.26 59.75 -18.54
C ASN A 170 -1.67 58.40 -17.94
N PHE A 171 -0.86 57.89 -17.01
CA PHE A 171 -1.28 56.87 -16.04
C PHE A 171 -1.29 57.48 -14.64
N ASN A 172 -2.48 57.76 -14.10
CA ASN A 172 -2.62 58.21 -12.70
C ASN A 172 -2.39 57.00 -11.78
N GLN A 173 -1.50 57.16 -10.80
CA GLN A 173 -0.93 56.04 -10.05
C GLN A 173 -1.83 55.46 -8.94
N PHE A 174 -3.05 55.99 -8.79
CA PHE A 174 -4.01 55.59 -7.76
C PHE A 174 -5.45 55.59 -8.31
N ASN A 175 -5.87 54.45 -8.86
CA ASN A 175 -7.23 53.89 -8.83
C ASN A 175 -7.39 52.78 -9.87
N GLN A 176 -7.87 51.61 -9.46
CA GLN A 176 -9.03 50.96 -10.09
C GLN A 176 -9.52 49.75 -9.30
N GLN A 177 -10.83 49.77 -8.98
CA GLN A 177 -11.58 48.59 -8.58
C GLN A 177 -11.99 47.78 -9.82
N SER A 178 -12.19 46.48 -9.61
CA SER A 178 -13.05 45.56 -10.38
C SER A 178 -13.46 45.91 -11.82
N ASN A 179 -13.09 45.05 -12.78
CA ASN A 179 -13.98 44.70 -13.87
C ASN A 179 -13.74 43.27 -14.38
N ASN A 180 -14.82 42.47 -14.43
CA ASN A 180 -14.81 41.10 -14.95
C ASN A 180 -14.94 41.11 -16.48
N GLN A 181 -13.81 41.19 -17.19
CA GLN A 181 -13.73 40.85 -18.61
C GLN A 181 -12.45 40.07 -18.92
N ASP A 182 -12.42 38.79 -18.52
CA ASP A 182 -11.34 37.85 -18.85
C ASP A 182 -11.35 37.50 -20.35
N LYS A 183 -10.86 38.41 -21.19
CA LYS A 183 -10.20 38.03 -22.45
C LYS A 183 -8.82 37.49 -22.10
N GLN A 184 -8.44 36.36 -22.70
CA GLN A 184 -7.22 35.59 -22.42
C GLN A 184 -5.96 36.44 -22.19
N ILE A 185 -5.65 36.77 -20.93
CA ILE A 185 -4.38 37.37 -20.54
C ILE A 185 -3.32 36.25 -20.51
N ILE A 186 -2.31 36.36 -21.37
CA ILE A 186 -1.20 35.42 -21.45
C ILE A 186 -0.34 35.55 -20.18
N LYS A 187 -0.46 34.58 -19.25
CA LYS A 187 0.28 34.56 -17.98
C LYS A 187 1.79 34.34 -18.20
N LYS A 188 2.57 35.42 -18.35
CA LYS A 188 4.04 35.40 -18.48
C LYS A 188 4.71 35.23 -17.09
N ARG A 189 4.69 34.00 -16.58
CA ARG A 189 5.13 33.65 -15.21
C ARG A 189 6.53 33.02 -15.17
N ASN A 190 7.47 33.62 -14.43
CA ASN A 190 8.79 33.03 -14.19
C ASN A 190 8.74 32.00 -13.04
N TYR A 191 8.65 30.73 -13.41
CA TYR A 191 8.56 29.61 -12.47
C TYR A 191 9.82 29.32 -11.65
N ASN A 192 11.01 29.81 -12.04
CA ASN A 192 12.20 29.68 -11.18
C ASN A 192 12.02 30.45 -9.88
N ILE A 193 11.39 31.64 -9.92
CA ILE A 193 11.17 32.46 -8.72
C ILE A 193 10.12 31.81 -7.79
N ASP A 194 9.06 31.21 -8.35
CA ASP A 194 8.11 30.39 -7.59
C ASP A 194 8.82 29.24 -6.85
N PHE A 195 9.66 28.48 -7.56
CA PHE A 195 10.43 27.38 -7.00
C PHE A 195 11.38 27.86 -5.88
N LEU A 196 12.14 28.94 -6.12
CA LEU A 196 13.10 29.48 -5.16
C LEU A 196 12.42 29.96 -3.87
N LEU A 197 11.26 30.63 -3.95
CA LEU A 197 10.53 31.08 -2.76
C LEU A 197 9.98 29.91 -1.92
N ILE A 198 9.43 28.87 -2.56
CA ILE A 198 9.01 27.64 -1.89
C ILE A 198 10.23 26.94 -1.26
N HIS A 199 11.34 26.86 -1.99
CA HIS A 199 12.56 26.23 -1.51
C HIS A 199 13.17 26.96 -0.31
N LEU A 200 13.23 28.29 -0.33
CA LEU A 200 13.73 29.11 0.77
C LEU A 200 12.86 28.98 2.03
N ARG A 201 11.54 28.90 1.90
CA ARG A 201 10.62 28.63 3.03
C ARG A 201 10.99 27.32 3.73
N ASP A 202 11.08 26.22 2.98
CA ASP A 202 11.36 24.89 3.54
C ASP A 202 12.81 24.79 4.07
N SER A 203 13.74 25.50 3.43
CA SER A 203 15.12 25.71 3.93
C SER A 203 15.14 26.30 5.33
N LEU A 204 14.43 27.40 5.53
CA LEU A 204 14.41 28.13 6.80
C LEU A 204 13.61 27.40 7.88
N HIS A 205 12.61 26.58 7.53
CA HIS A 205 11.92 25.73 8.49
C HIS A 205 12.83 24.62 9.03
N SER A 206 13.63 23.95 8.19
CA SER A 206 14.59 22.94 8.68
C SER A 206 15.72 23.51 9.55
N LEU A 207 16.03 24.81 9.44
CA LEU A 207 17.00 25.50 10.29
C LEU A 207 16.42 25.94 11.66
N ARG A 208 15.17 25.55 11.98
CA ARG A 208 14.55 25.74 13.31
C ARG A 208 14.58 24.47 14.18
N ASP A 209 15.21 23.40 13.69
CA ASP A 209 15.45 22.14 14.41
C ASP A 209 16.74 22.23 15.27
N ASP A 210 16.96 21.25 16.16
CA ASP A 210 18.22 21.14 16.92
C ASP A 210 19.34 20.67 15.98
N GLU A 211 20.23 21.60 15.60
CA GLU A 211 21.23 21.42 14.53
C GLU A 211 22.21 20.25 14.74
N THR A 212 22.39 19.79 15.98
CA THR A 212 23.15 18.58 16.33
C THR A 212 22.59 17.31 15.65
N TRP A 213 21.27 17.23 15.49
CA TRP A 213 20.60 16.14 14.80
C TRP A 213 20.81 16.21 13.28
N PHE A 214 20.82 17.41 12.70
CA PHE A 214 21.02 17.60 11.26
C PHE A 214 22.46 17.22 10.83
N GLN A 215 23.46 17.61 11.62
CA GLN A 215 24.85 17.21 11.41
C GLN A 215 25.04 15.69 11.54
N GLU A 216 24.33 15.03 12.46
CA GLU A 216 24.34 13.56 12.58
C GLU A 216 23.74 12.87 11.34
N ILE A 217 22.73 13.45 10.68
CA ILE A 217 22.19 12.91 9.42
C ILE A 217 23.17 13.12 8.26
N ILE A 218 23.79 14.30 8.13
CA ILE A 218 24.85 14.53 7.13
C ILE A 218 25.98 13.51 7.32
N ARG A 219 26.40 13.27 8.57
CA ARG A 219 27.43 12.28 8.91
C ARG A 219 26.99 10.85 8.55
N ARG A 220 25.81 10.41 8.97
CA ARG A 220 25.27 9.06 8.62
C ARG A 220 25.16 8.85 7.11
N THR A 221 24.65 9.84 6.39
CA THR A 221 24.53 9.78 4.92
C THR A 221 25.91 9.70 4.27
N LYS A 222 26.88 10.47 4.76
CA LYS A 222 28.28 10.46 4.29
C LYS A 222 28.96 9.10 4.54
N ASP A 223 28.82 8.55 5.74
CA ASP A 223 29.40 7.25 6.10
C ASP A 223 28.75 6.10 5.33
N PHE A 224 27.43 6.17 5.10
CA PHE A 224 26.71 5.16 4.30
C PHE A 224 27.03 5.25 2.80
N LEU A 225 27.19 6.46 2.24
CA LEU A 225 27.66 6.66 0.87
C LEU A 225 29.10 6.14 0.67
N LYS A 226 29.99 6.29 1.66
CA LYS A 226 31.34 5.69 1.61
C LYS A 226 31.28 4.17 1.56
N ALA A 227 30.38 3.54 2.33
CA ALA A 227 30.19 2.10 2.31
C ALA A 227 29.61 1.64 0.95
N ALA A 228 28.54 2.27 0.48
CA ALA A 228 27.86 1.91 -0.78
C ALA A 228 28.75 2.05 -2.03
N LEU A 229 29.67 3.03 -2.06
CA LEU A 229 30.60 3.25 -3.16
C LEU A 229 31.96 2.55 -2.97
N ASN A 230 32.13 1.76 -1.91
CA ASN A 230 33.38 1.10 -1.50
C ASN A 230 34.59 2.07 -1.40
N ILE A 231 34.41 3.21 -0.74
CA ILE A 231 35.44 4.25 -0.54
C ILE A 231 36.32 3.96 0.68
N THR A 232 35.79 3.25 1.69
CA THR A 232 36.54 2.83 2.89
C THR A 232 36.30 1.35 3.19
N PRO A 233 37.19 0.44 2.77
CA PRO A 233 37.07 -0.98 3.10
C PRO A 233 37.35 -1.21 4.59
N GLY A 234 36.39 -1.79 5.32
CA GLY A 234 36.63 -2.31 6.69
C GLY A 234 35.62 -1.98 7.77
N ILE A 235 34.72 -0.99 7.60
CA ILE A 235 33.68 -0.69 8.62
C ILE A 235 32.45 -1.58 8.39
N LEU A 236 32.60 -2.88 8.64
CA LEU A 236 31.54 -3.89 8.54
C LEU A 236 30.58 -3.90 9.75
N SER A 237 30.72 -2.96 10.68
CA SER A 237 29.89 -2.88 11.90
C SER A 237 29.61 -1.44 12.33
N ILE A 238 28.72 -0.75 11.60
CA ILE A 238 28.01 0.41 12.17
C ILE A 238 26.85 -0.15 12.99
N ALA A 239 26.86 0.10 14.30
CA ALA A 239 25.88 -0.45 15.22
C ALA A 239 24.44 -0.09 14.80
N GLY A 240 23.67 -1.11 14.40
CA GLY A 240 22.26 -0.98 14.03
C GLY A 240 21.92 -1.13 12.54
N VAL A 241 22.89 -1.21 11.61
CA VAL A 241 22.63 -1.41 10.18
C VAL A 241 23.32 -2.66 9.65
N SER A 242 22.58 -3.75 9.52
CA SER A 242 22.99 -4.91 8.74
C SER A 242 22.85 -4.61 7.25
N LEU A 243 23.94 -4.60 6.48
CA LEU A 243 23.83 -4.62 5.03
C LEU A 243 23.20 -5.96 4.59
N PRO A 244 22.19 -5.95 3.70
CA PRO A 244 21.73 -7.16 3.03
C PRO A 244 22.85 -7.74 2.17
N ASN A 245 23.07 -9.05 2.23
CA ASN A 245 24.09 -9.74 1.41
C ASN A 245 23.77 -9.80 -0.09
N ASP A 246 22.59 -9.33 -0.51
CA ASP A 246 22.16 -9.29 -1.91
C ASP A 246 21.89 -7.85 -2.35
N ASN A 247 22.58 -7.44 -3.43
CA ASN A 247 22.34 -6.24 -4.24
C ASN A 247 21.69 -5.03 -3.53
N CYS A 248 22.50 -4.15 -2.93
CA CYS A 248 22.04 -2.84 -2.46
C CYS A 248 21.38 -2.04 -3.58
N SER A 249 20.05 -2.05 -3.63
CA SER A 249 19.28 -1.11 -4.45
C SER A 249 19.40 0.29 -3.84
N ILE A 250 19.67 1.30 -4.68
CA ILE A 250 19.65 2.72 -4.28
C ILE A 250 18.36 3.07 -3.52
N LEU A 251 17.24 2.41 -3.86
CA LEU A 251 15.94 2.64 -3.26
C LEU A 251 15.88 2.26 -1.76
N SER A 252 16.55 1.20 -1.31
CA SER A 252 16.57 0.82 0.12
C SER A 252 17.42 1.80 0.93
N LEU A 253 18.56 2.22 0.38
CA LEU A 253 19.43 3.28 0.88
C LEU A 253 18.66 4.60 1.08
N LEU A 254 17.91 5.02 0.07
CA LEU A 254 17.09 6.24 0.14
C LEU A 254 15.95 6.12 1.14
N THR A 255 15.34 4.94 1.29
CA THR A 255 14.23 4.72 2.23
C THR A 255 14.68 4.84 3.69
N GLN A 256 15.84 4.27 4.05
CA GLN A 256 16.39 4.39 5.41
C GLN A 256 16.79 5.83 5.76
N VAL A 257 17.44 6.56 4.84
CA VAL A 257 17.78 7.97 5.06
C VAL A 257 16.50 8.82 5.19
N ARG A 258 15.49 8.57 4.34
CA ARG A 258 14.19 9.26 4.41
C ARG A 258 13.47 9.02 5.74
N GLN A 259 13.48 7.79 6.27
CA GLN A 259 12.90 7.47 7.58
C GLN A 259 13.62 8.17 8.73
N SER A 260 14.91 8.49 8.59
CA SER A 260 15.68 9.21 9.60
C SER A 260 15.48 10.73 9.61
N LEU A 261 14.80 11.29 8.59
CA LEU A 261 14.56 12.73 8.42
C LEU A 261 13.15 13.14 8.90
N SER A 262 13.07 13.66 10.12
CA SER A 262 11.85 14.21 10.75
C SER A 262 12.06 15.66 11.19
N PHE A 263 11.38 16.61 10.56
CA PHE A 263 11.49 18.04 10.86
C PHE A 263 10.45 18.46 11.92
N LYS A 264 10.81 19.37 12.84
CA LYS A 264 9.89 19.85 13.91
C LYS A 264 8.81 20.78 13.37
N TYR A 265 9.12 21.48 12.28
CA TYR A 265 8.20 22.33 11.53
C TYR A 265 7.83 21.64 10.21
N PRO A 266 6.56 21.74 9.76
CA PRO A 266 6.12 21.05 8.56
C PRO A 266 6.84 21.62 7.31
N VAL A 267 7.52 20.75 6.58
CA VAL A 267 8.14 21.03 5.28
C VAL A 267 7.43 20.21 4.19
N ALA A 268 7.44 20.68 2.94
CA ALA A 268 6.75 19.96 1.88
C ALA A 268 7.42 18.61 1.57
N SER A 269 6.65 17.59 1.21
CA SER A 269 7.14 16.21 1.03
C SER A 269 8.29 16.07 0.01
N TYR A 270 8.34 16.96 -0.99
CA TYR A 270 9.40 17.05 -1.99
C TYR A 270 10.77 17.39 -1.39
N TYR A 271 10.77 18.19 -0.33
CA TYR A 271 11.97 18.81 0.24
C TYR A 271 12.88 17.78 0.91
N ILE A 272 12.31 16.72 1.47
CA ILE A 272 13.07 15.61 2.09
C ILE A 272 13.93 14.91 1.05
N ASP A 273 13.32 14.48 -0.07
CA ASP A 273 14.01 13.83 -1.18
C ASP A 273 15.05 14.77 -1.82
N TRP A 274 14.69 16.04 -2.02
CA TRP A 274 15.58 17.09 -2.52
C TRP A 274 16.85 17.24 -1.68
N ARG A 275 16.71 17.30 -0.35
CA ARG A 275 17.85 17.43 0.56
C ARG A 275 18.76 16.22 0.53
N ILE A 276 18.23 15.01 0.36
CA ILE A 276 19.07 13.82 0.18
C ILE A 276 19.94 13.96 -1.09
N ILE A 277 19.38 14.42 -2.21
CA ILE A 277 20.14 14.62 -3.45
C ILE A 277 21.25 15.68 -3.25
N LEU A 278 20.97 16.79 -2.58
CA LEU A 278 21.97 17.82 -2.27
C LEU A 278 23.09 17.30 -1.35
N ILE A 279 22.77 16.51 -0.33
CA ILE A 279 23.78 15.88 0.54
C ILE A 279 24.67 14.92 -0.26
N ILE A 280 24.08 14.13 -1.18
CA ILE A 280 24.83 13.26 -2.09
C ILE A 280 25.76 14.10 -2.99
N GLN A 281 25.22 15.11 -3.66
CA GLN A 281 25.96 16.00 -4.56
C GLN A 281 27.16 16.66 -3.86
N ASN A 282 26.93 17.26 -2.68
CA ASN A 282 27.97 17.95 -1.93
C ASN A 282 29.11 17.00 -1.53
N ASN A 283 28.79 15.81 -0.99
CA ASN A 283 29.82 14.82 -0.64
C ASN A 283 30.61 14.32 -1.86
N LEU A 284 29.92 14.02 -2.98
CA LEU A 284 30.58 13.59 -4.22
C LEU A 284 31.53 14.66 -4.77
N PHE A 285 31.09 15.93 -4.82
CA PHE A 285 31.95 17.02 -5.26
C PHE A 285 33.16 17.22 -4.34
N ILE A 286 32.97 17.28 -3.01
CA ILE A 286 34.07 17.35 -2.03
C ILE A 286 35.09 16.21 -2.26
N TRP A 287 34.63 14.97 -2.43
CA TRP A 287 35.52 13.83 -2.68
C TRP A 287 36.24 13.90 -4.03
N SER A 288 35.66 14.55 -5.03
CA SER A 288 36.25 14.68 -6.38
C SER A 288 37.16 15.90 -6.57
N GLU A 289 36.91 16.97 -5.79
CA GLU A 289 37.60 18.25 -5.87
C GLU A 289 38.62 18.45 -4.72
N SER A 290 38.64 17.58 -3.71
CA SER A 290 39.68 17.55 -2.66
C SER A 290 41.09 17.35 -3.22
N SER A 291 42.10 17.82 -2.48
CA SER A 291 43.53 17.61 -2.79
C SER A 291 43.90 16.13 -2.87
N GLU A 292 43.28 15.29 -2.05
CA GLU A 292 43.44 13.82 -2.04
C GLU A 292 42.80 13.13 -3.25
N LYS A 293 41.86 13.79 -3.95
CA LYS A 293 41.09 13.26 -5.09
C LYS A 293 40.54 11.85 -4.83
N ILE A 294 39.87 11.70 -3.68
CA ILE A 294 39.30 10.43 -3.21
C ILE A 294 38.53 9.73 -4.34
N ILE A 295 37.72 10.44 -5.12
CA ILE A 295 37.11 9.93 -6.36
C ILE A 295 37.47 10.76 -7.60
N SER A 296 37.38 10.16 -8.79
CA SER A 296 37.57 10.93 -10.04
C SER A 296 36.33 11.78 -10.34
N LYS A 297 36.53 12.97 -10.93
CA LYS A 297 35.42 13.81 -11.42
C LYS A 297 34.52 13.04 -12.41
N LYS A 298 35.08 12.14 -13.21
CA LYS A 298 34.31 11.21 -14.07
C LYS A 298 33.33 10.34 -13.26
N PHE A 299 33.79 9.68 -12.21
CA PHE A 299 32.94 8.84 -11.37
C PHE A 299 31.90 9.68 -10.63
N SER A 300 32.32 10.80 -10.03
CA SER A 300 31.43 11.72 -9.32
C SER A 300 30.24 12.17 -10.16
N GLU A 301 30.47 12.63 -11.40
CA GLU A 301 29.40 13.09 -12.29
C GLU A 301 28.49 11.93 -12.74
N LEU A 302 29.04 10.74 -13.02
CA LEU A 302 28.23 9.58 -13.40
C LEU A 302 27.35 9.05 -12.25
N VAL A 303 27.89 8.96 -11.03
CA VAL A 303 27.13 8.60 -9.82
C VAL A 303 26.00 9.60 -9.60
N LEU A 304 26.30 10.91 -9.65
CA LEU A 304 25.30 11.96 -9.46
C LEU A 304 24.20 11.91 -10.53
N MET A 305 24.57 11.66 -11.80
CA MET A 305 23.58 11.48 -12.87
C MET A 305 22.68 10.26 -12.63
N GLU A 306 23.22 9.12 -12.17
CA GLU A 306 22.39 7.95 -11.88
C GLU A 306 21.34 8.25 -10.78
N TYR A 307 21.73 8.92 -9.69
CA TYR A 307 20.78 9.38 -8.67
C TYR A 307 19.75 10.35 -9.26
N ILE A 308 20.17 11.34 -10.06
CA ILE A 308 19.29 12.29 -10.75
C ILE A 308 18.24 11.56 -11.59
N TRP A 309 18.66 10.60 -12.44
CA TRP A 309 17.75 9.80 -13.26
C TRP A 309 16.82 8.92 -12.41
N SER A 310 17.32 8.30 -11.34
CA SER A 310 16.52 7.42 -10.46
C SER A 310 15.41 8.16 -9.70
N PHE A 311 15.72 9.33 -9.13
CA PHE A 311 14.70 10.18 -8.49
C PHE A 311 13.69 10.74 -9.50
N LEU A 312 14.14 11.07 -10.72
CA LEU A 312 13.28 11.59 -11.77
C LEU A 312 12.33 10.53 -12.35
N GLU A 313 12.82 9.30 -12.52
CA GLU A 313 12.03 8.14 -12.93
C GLU A 313 10.85 7.89 -11.99
N ARG A 314 11.08 8.03 -10.68
CA ARG A 314 10.02 7.95 -9.66
C ARG A 314 8.94 9.03 -9.83
N GLU A 315 9.34 10.26 -10.17
CA GLU A 315 8.39 11.35 -10.46
C GLU A 315 7.62 11.11 -11.78
N TRP A 316 8.26 10.49 -12.79
CA TRP A 316 7.60 10.11 -14.05
C TRP A 316 6.55 9.01 -13.86
N VAL A 317 6.80 8.00 -13.02
CA VAL A 317 5.80 6.98 -12.67
C VAL A 317 4.61 7.63 -11.96
N ASN A 318 4.87 8.42 -10.91
CA ASN A 318 3.85 9.17 -10.15
C ASN A 318 2.97 10.13 -11.01
N ALA A 319 3.48 10.54 -12.17
CA ALA A 319 2.79 11.37 -13.15
C ALA A 319 2.01 10.55 -14.20
N ALA A 320 2.54 9.39 -14.61
CA ALA A 320 1.91 8.51 -15.60
C ALA A 320 0.60 7.88 -15.09
N ASP A 321 0.49 7.62 -13.78
CA ASP A 321 -0.71 7.06 -13.13
C ASP A 321 -1.94 8.01 -13.12
N LYS A 322 -1.86 9.18 -13.76
CA LYS A 322 -2.91 10.20 -13.82
C LYS A 322 -3.04 10.71 -15.24
N SER A 323 -4.26 10.80 -15.75
CA SER A 323 -4.50 11.38 -17.08
C SER A 323 -3.95 12.80 -17.18
N ILE A 324 -3.34 13.15 -18.31
CA ILE A 324 -2.64 14.44 -18.49
C ILE A 324 -3.59 15.64 -18.27
N LEU A 325 -4.88 15.52 -18.61
CA LEU A 325 -5.90 16.52 -18.26
C LEU A 325 -6.19 16.56 -16.74
N GLY A 326 -6.20 15.41 -16.07
CA GLY A 326 -6.41 15.29 -14.62
C GLY A 326 -5.22 15.78 -13.79
N SER A 327 -3.99 15.70 -14.30
CA SER A 327 -2.81 16.32 -13.69
C SER A 327 -2.78 17.82 -13.95
N GLN A 328 -3.09 18.27 -15.18
CA GLN A 328 -3.09 19.69 -15.54
C GLN A 328 -4.14 20.49 -14.75
N THR A 329 -5.37 19.96 -14.59
CA THR A 329 -6.43 20.62 -13.80
C THR A 329 -6.07 20.75 -12.31
N LYS A 330 -5.51 19.68 -11.70
CA LYS A 330 -4.99 19.72 -10.32
C LYS A 330 -3.80 20.66 -10.18
N PHE A 331 -2.90 20.68 -11.17
CA PHE A 331 -1.80 21.66 -11.22
C PHE A 331 -2.35 23.08 -11.29
N GLU A 332 -3.32 23.38 -12.16
CA GLU A 332 -3.91 24.72 -12.27
C GLU A 332 -4.62 25.14 -10.98
N GLU A 333 -5.34 24.23 -10.30
CA GLU A 333 -5.96 24.51 -8.99
C GLU A 333 -4.92 24.89 -7.93
N VAL A 334 -3.89 24.06 -7.73
CA VAL A 334 -2.83 24.32 -6.73
C VAL A 334 -1.97 25.51 -7.14
N SER A 335 -1.67 25.67 -8.42
CA SER A 335 -0.93 26.82 -8.98
C SER A 335 -1.70 28.13 -8.79
N ASN A 336 -3.03 28.11 -8.90
CA ASN A 336 -3.88 29.25 -8.55
C ASN A 336 -3.91 29.52 -7.04
N LYS A 337 -3.89 28.49 -6.17
CA LYS A 337 -3.74 28.66 -4.71
C LYS A 337 -2.38 29.28 -4.35
N VAL A 338 -1.28 28.77 -4.90
CA VAL A 338 0.07 29.35 -4.76
C VAL A 338 0.11 30.79 -5.27
N THR A 339 -0.50 31.07 -6.44
CA THR A 339 -0.61 32.44 -6.98
C THR A 339 -1.41 33.36 -6.03
N LYS A 340 -2.46 32.87 -5.38
CA LYS A 340 -3.27 33.63 -4.42
C LYS A 340 -2.48 33.93 -3.14
N ALA A 341 -1.74 32.96 -2.62
CA ALA A 341 -0.84 33.14 -1.47
C ALA A 341 0.28 34.15 -1.79
N LEU A 342 0.93 34.04 -2.95
CA LEU A 342 1.94 35.00 -3.43
C LEU A 342 1.38 36.40 -3.69
N LYS A 343 0.09 36.53 -4.03
CA LYS A 343 -0.60 37.83 -4.15
C LYS A 343 -0.88 38.48 -2.79
N ASN A 344 -1.17 37.69 -1.77
CA ASN A 344 -1.45 38.15 -0.41
C ASN A 344 -0.16 38.17 0.44
N ALA A 345 0.70 39.17 0.24
CA ALA A 345 2.02 39.23 0.89
C ALA A 345 1.99 39.08 2.43
N GLY A 346 0.97 39.62 3.11
CA GLY A 346 0.79 39.43 4.57
C GLY A 346 0.20 38.08 4.99
N GLY A 347 -0.38 37.32 4.05
CA GLY A 347 -0.91 35.98 4.26
C GLY A 347 0.06 34.85 3.87
N LEU A 348 1.11 35.15 3.09
CA LEU A 348 2.10 34.19 2.61
C LEU A 348 2.64 33.27 3.73
N LEU A 349 2.90 33.83 4.92
CA LEU A 349 3.46 33.09 6.04
C LEU A 349 2.43 32.21 6.78
N ASN A 350 1.13 32.50 6.66
CA ASN A 350 0.06 31.74 7.30
C ASN A 350 -0.54 30.69 6.35
N ASP A 351 -0.82 31.08 5.10
CA ASP A 351 -1.39 30.19 4.07
C ASP A 351 -0.41 29.10 3.63
N LEU A 352 0.91 29.34 3.74
CA LEU A 352 1.95 28.35 3.45
C LEU A 352 2.44 27.54 4.67
N ALA A 353 1.94 27.83 5.88
CA ALA A 353 2.38 27.18 7.13
C ALA A 353 1.28 26.32 7.81
N GLY A 354 0.25 25.94 7.05
CA GLY A 354 -0.68 24.90 7.49
C GLY A 354 0.01 23.53 7.67
N ASN A 355 -0.71 22.57 8.27
CA ASN A 355 -0.17 21.25 8.61
C ASN A 355 0.49 20.50 7.44
N GLU A 356 0.06 20.78 6.20
CA GLU A 356 0.83 20.50 4.98
C GLU A 356 1.13 21.82 4.26
N PRO A 357 2.41 22.20 4.07
CA PRO A 357 2.77 23.49 3.48
C PRO A 357 2.62 23.43 1.95
N ILE A 358 1.85 24.37 1.40
CA ILE A 358 1.49 24.36 -0.03
C ILE A 358 2.74 24.41 -0.92
N ALA A 359 2.88 23.43 -1.81
CA ALA A 359 3.90 23.39 -2.86
C ALA A 359 3.27 23.09 -4.22
N LEU A 360 3.94 23.45 -5.32
CA LEU A 360 3.46 23.10 -6.65
C LEU A 360 3.58 21.57 -6.89
N PRO A 361 2.63 20.93 -7.58
CA PRO A 361 2.81 19.55 -8.01
C PRO A 361 4.11 19.40 -8.82
N HIS A 362 4.84 18.31 -8.59
CA HIS A 362 6.14 18.02 -9.21
C HIS A 362 7.26 19.03 -8.89
N THR A 363 7.22 19.72 -7.74
CA THR A 363 8.34 20.59 -7.29
C THR A 363 9.67 19.83 -7.18
N LEU A 364 9.66 18.53 -6.83
CA LEU A 364 10.88 17.70 -6.85
C LEU A 364 11.48 17.59 -8.26
N TRP A 365 10.66 17.27 -9.26
CA TRP A 365 11.07 17.16 -10.67
C TRP A 365 11.67 18.49 -11.16
N PHE A 366 11.01 19.62 -10.91
CA PHE A 366 11.54 20.93 -11.27
C PHE A 366 12.91 21.18 -10.62
N GLY A 367 13.04 20.84 -9.34
CA GLY A 367 14.32 20.88 -8.64
C GLY A 367 15.37 19.96 -9.27
N ILE A 368 15.03 18.73 -9.66
CA ILE A 368 16.03 17.82 -10.26
C ILE A 368 16.61 18.42 -11.57
N LEU A 369 15.79 19.14 -12.34
CA LEU A 369 16.23 19.89 -13.52
C LEU A 369 17.05 21.16 -13.13
N ASP A 370 16.65 21.85 -12.04
CA ASP A 370 17.49 22.68 -11.15
C ASP A 370 18.98 22.32 -11.03
N LEU A 371 19.21 21.11 -10.49
CA LEU A 371 20.52 20.51 -10.23
C LEU A 371 21.22 20.08 -11.50
N ALA A 372 20.49 19.55 -12.49
CA ALA A 372 21.07 19.25 -13.80
C ALA A 372 21.64 20.52 -14.45
N GLN A 373 20.96 21.66 -14.33
CA GLN A 373 21.45 22.96 -14.80
C GLN A 373 22.72 23.41 -14.05
N ASN A 374 22.78 23.23 -12.72
CA ASN A 374 23.99 23.50 -11.92
C ASN A 374 25.15 22.57 -12.33
N LEU A 375 24.89 21.28 -12.51
CA LEU A 375 25.87 20.29 -12.96
C LEU A 375 26.43 20.62 -14.35
N ILE A 376 25.60 21.08 -15.29
CA ILE A 376 26.04 21.57 -16.61
C ILE A 376 27.01 22.75 -16.46
N GLN A 377 26.76 23.69 -15.53
CA GLN A 377 27.63 24.84 -15.29
C GLN A 377 28.99 24.46 -14.66
N ARG A 378 29.06 23.33 -13.93
CA ARG A 378 30.27 22.84 -13.24
C ARG A 378 31.03 21.74 -13.99
N SER A 379 30.37 21.00 -14.87
CA SER A 379 30.98 19.96 -15.71
C SER A 379 31.62 20.57 -16.94
N SER A 380 32.66 19.90 -17.45
CA SER A 380 33.28 20.14 -18.76
C SER A 380 33.16 18.92 -19.68
N ARG A 381 32.30 17.95 -19.34
CA ARG A 381 32.28 16.60 -19.93
C ARG A 381 31.10 16.46 -20.88
N LYS A 382 31.39 16.18 -22.15
CA LYS A 382 30.37 16.10 -23.21
C LYS A 382 29.31 15.01 -22.97
N ALA A 383 29.67 13.88 -22.34
CA ALA A 383 28.68 12.86 -21.99
C ALA A 383 27.73 13.32 -20.89
N THR A 384 28.21 14.07 -19.88
CA THR A 384 27.35 14.67 -18.84
C THR A 384 26.34 15.64 -19.48
N TYR A 385 26.78 16.47 -20.43
CA TYR A 385 25.88 17.32 -21.22
C TYR A 385 24.87 16.50 -22.05
N GLY A 386 25.32 15.42 -22.70
CA GLY A 386 24.46 14.52 -23.47
C GLY A 386 23.41 13.79 -22.61
N LEU A 387 23.79 13.34 -21.40
CA LEU A 387 22.86 12.76 -20.43
C LEU A 387 21.83 13.79 -19.96
N CYS A 388 22.26 15.04 -19.71
CA CYS A 388 21.33 16.12 -19.34
C CYS A 388 20.40 16.53 -20.50
N TYR A 389 20.86 16.49 -21.75
CA TYR A 389 20.01 16.68 -22.93
C TYR A 389 18.89 15.63 -22.97
N TYR A 390 19.21 14.35 -22.84
CA TYR A 390 18.17 13.31 -22.83
C TYR A 390 17.26 13.40 -21.60
N LEU A 391 17.78 13.77 -20.43
CA LEU A 391 16.99 14.04 -19.22
C LEU A 391 15.94 15.14 -19.47
N ALA A 392 16.33 16.21 -20.18
CA ALA A 392 15.47 17.34 -20.52
C ALA A 392 14.43 16.99 -21.60
N ILE A 393 14.83 16.26 -22.65
CA ILE A 393 13.91 15.79 -23.72
C ILE A 393 12.88 14.81 -23.17
N GLU A 394 13.29 13.82 -22.36
CA GLU A 394 12.36 12.90 -21.70
C GLU A 394 11.44 13.64 -20.72
N SER A 395 11.95 14.66 -20.02
CA SER A 395 11.13 15.50 -19.14
C SER A 395 10.10 16.32 -19.90
N LEU A 396 10.47 16.90 -21.04
CA LEU A 396 9.58 17.67 -21.90
C LEU A 396 8.47 16.78 -22.48
N ASN A 397 8.83 15.60 -22.99
CA ASN A 397 7.90 14.61 -23.53
C ASN A 397 6.87 14.11 -22.49
N LYS A 398 7.27 14.02 -21.21
CA LYS A 398 6.42 13.52 -20.10
C LYS A 398 5.77 14.63 -19.27
N ALA A 399 6.01 15.90 -19.61
CA ALA A 399 5.70 17.04 -18.74
C ALA A 399 4.18 17.16 -18.42
N PRO A 400 3.76 17.06 -17.15
CA PRO A 400 2.35 17.12 -16.76
C PRO A 400 1.81 18.55 -16.62
N SER A 401 2.66 19.57 -16.82
CA SER A 401 2.30 20.99 -16.72
C SER A 401 3.35 21.93 -17.33
N SER A 402 2.94 23.18 -17.57
CA SER A 402 3.80 24.28 -18.03
C SER A 402 4.98 24.58 -17.10
N PHE A 403 4.90 24.20 -15.81
CA PHE A 403 5.99 24.32 -14.83
C PHE A 403 7.19 23.45 -15.20
N ILE A 404 6.94 22.20 -15.57
CA ILE A 404 7.98 21.25 -16.00
C ILE A 404 8.44 21.53 -17.43
N GLN A 405 7.53 21.93 -18.33
CA GLN A 405 7.87 22.37 -19.68
C GLN A 405 8.84 23.56 -19.64
N PHE A 406 8.53 24.61 -18.86
CA PHE A 406 9.37 25.79 -18.68
C PHE A 406 10.82 25.40 -18.35
N LYS A 407 10.99 24.51 -17.36
CA LYS A 407 12.32 24.15 -16.88
C LYS A 407 13.08 23.25 -17.84
N SER A 408 12.37 22.35 -18.52
CA SER A 408 12.96 21.48 -19.54
C SER A 408 13.45 22.30 -20.74
N ILE A 409 12.69 23.32 -21.17
CA ILE A 409 13.11 24.26 -22.22
C ILE A 409 14.33 25.07 -21.77
N GLU A 410 14.33 25.63 -20.56
CA GLU A 410 15.46 26.41 -20.02
C GLU A 410 16.76 25.58 -19.97
N LEU A 411 16.66 24.31 -19.56
CA LEU A 411 17.78 23.36 -19.52
C LEU A 411 18.33 23.05 -20.93
N LEU A 412 17.45 22.90 -21.92
CA LEU A 412 17.83 22.69 -23.33
C LEU A 412 18.51 23.93 -23.92
N LEU A 413 18.00 25.13 -23.67
CA LEU A 413 18.61 26.38 -24.14
C LEU A 413 20.01 26.59 -23.52
N HIS A 414 20.21 26.18 -22.26
CA HIS A 414 21.54 26.16 -21.64
C HIS A 414 22.53 25.25 -22.37
N LEU A 415 22.12 24.04 -22.77
CA LEU A 415 22.97 23.11 -23.53
C LEU A 415 23.27 23.63 -24.94
N TYR A 416 22.26 24.19 -25.62
CA TYR A 416 22.41 24.82 -26.92
C TYR A 416 23.42 25.97 -26.90
N ASN A 417 23.42 26.80 -25.85
CA ASN A 417 24.36 27.91 -25.72
C ASN A 417 25.81 27.48 -25.40
N ILE A 418 26.01 26.29 -24.81
CA ILE A 418 27.34 25.75 -24.48
C ILE A 418 28.03 25.12 -25.70
N ASP A 419 27.31 24.30 -26.48
CA ASP A 419 27.83 23.73 -27.73
C ASP A 419 26.71 23.65 -28.77
N ASN A 420 26.51 24.76 -29.48
CA ASN A 420 25.46 24.90 -30.51
C ASN A 420 25.65 23.96 -31.71
N LYS A 421 26.86 23.40 -31.91
CA LYS A 421 27.13 22.39 -32.94
C LYS A 421 26.75 20.99 -32.47
N MET A 422 27.04 20.66 -31.21
CA MET A 422 26.67 19.37 -30.63
C MET A 422 25.15 19.27 -30.45
N PHE A 423 24.49 20.34 -30.00
CA PHE A 423 23.06 20.36 -29.66
C PHE A 423 22.17 21.04 -30.71
N SER A 424 22.60 21.10 -31.98
CA SER A 424 21.86 21.79 -33.05
C SER A 424 20.46 21.22 -33.32
N MET A 425 20.17 19.98 -32.89
CA MET A 425 18.85 19.37 -33.04
C MET A 425 17.78 19.90 -32.08
N ILE A 426 18.12 20.65 -31.03
CA ILE A 426 17.14 21.11 -30.02
C ILE A 426 15.96 21.88 -30.62
N GLU A 427 16.19 22.67 -31.67
CA GLU A 427 15.10 23.35 -32.39
C GLU A 427 14.22 22.36 -33.18
N ILE A 428 14.81 21.29 -33.73
CA ILE A 428 14.07 20.19 -34.38
C ILE A 428 13.25 19.42 -33.34
N ASP A 429 13.78 19.21 -32.13
CA ASP A 429 13.05 18.56 -31.05
C ASP A 429 11.84 19.39 -30.57
N PHE A 430 11.98 20.73 -30.51
CA PHE A 430 10.87 21.64 -30.25
C PHE A 430 9.81 21.61 -31.36
N ASP A 431 10.22 21.56 -32.64
CA ASP A 431 9.32 21.39 -33.77
C ASP A 431 8.59 20.04 -33.72
N GLN A 432 9.30 18.95 -33.44
CA GLN A 432 8.70 17.60 -33.29
C GLN A 432 7.73 17.53 -32.12
N TYR A 433 8.04 18.15 -30.98
CA TYR A 433 7.12 18.21 -29.84
C TYR A 433 5.86 19.03 -30.19
N THR A 434 6.03 20.14 -30.92
CA THR A 434 4.92 20.96 -31.45
C THR A 434 4.06 20.15 -32.43
N GLN A 435 4.66 19.35 -33.30
CA GLN A 435 3.94 18.46 -34.21
C GLN A 435 3.14 17.39 -33.44
N LYS A 436 3.75 16.72 -32.45
CA LYS A 436 3.05 15.74 -31.60
C LYS A 436 1.85 16.33 -30.85
N LEU A 437 1.92 17.59 -30.42
CA LEU A 437 0.76 18.27 -29.82
C LEU A 437 -0.36 18.54 -30.84
N SER A 438 0.00 18.83 -32.10
CA SER A 438 -0.97 19.05 -33.19
C SER A 438 -1.69 17.77 -33.63
N GLU A 439 -0.98 16.63 -33.71
CA GLU A 439 -1.53 15.33 -34.12
C GLU A 439 -2.56 14.76 -33.11
N ASN A 440 -2.56 15.25 -31.87
CA ASN A 440 -3.46 14.82 -30.80
C ASN A 440 -4.74 15.69 -30.66
N ASN A 441 -5.05 16.58 -31.62
CA ASN A 441 -6.19 17.51 -31.57
C ASN A 441 -6.24 18.45 -30.34
N LEU A 442 -5.09 18.80 -29.75
CA LEU A 442 -4.99 19.65 -28.54
C LEU A 442 -4.61 21.11 -28.87
N GLU A 443 -5.44 21.78 -29.66
CA GLU A 443 -5.16 23.11 -30.23
C GLU A 443 -4.86 24.20 -29.17
N ASP A 444 -5.58 24.22 -28.04
CA ASP A 444 -5.33 25.10 -26.89
C ASP A 444 -3.99 24.79 -26.18
N SER A 445 -3.56 23.53 -26.16
CA SER A 445 -2.26 23.14 -25.57
C SER A 445 -1.07 23.55 -26.45
N LEU A 446 -1.25 23.48 -27.77
CA LEU A 446 -0.26 23.89 -28.78
C LEU A 446 0.06 25.38 -28.62
N GLU A 447 -0.98 26.20 -28.51
CA GLU A 447 -0.85 27.65 -28.36
C GLU A 447 -0.24 28.03 -27.00
N LYS A 448 -0.67 27.36 -25.91
CA LYS A 448 -0.02 27.50 -24.59
C LYS A 448 1.47 27.16 -24.63
N PHE A 449 1.86 26.08 -25.31
CA PHE A 449 3.26 25.68 -25.44
C PHE A 449 4.09 26.67 -26.27
N ARG A 450 3.58 27.15 -27.41
CA ARG A 450 4.27 28.15 -28.25
C ARG A 450 4.53 29.46 -27.51
N ASN A 451 3.52 29.95 -26.77
CA ASN A 451 3.65 31.14 -25.95
C ASN A 451 4.67 30.94 -24.81
N LEU A 452 4.67 29.76 -24.17
CA LEU A 452 5.66 29.41 -23.15
C LEU A 452 7.08 29.35 -23.72
N LEU A 453 7.29 28.64 -24.84
CA LEU A 453 8.58 28.51 -25.52
C LEU A 453 9.15 29.88 -25.91
N THR A 454 8.31 30.76 -26.44
CA THR A 454 8.69 32.14 -26.81
C THR A 454 9.11 32.93 -25.58
N PHE A 455 8.32 32.88 -24.49
CA PHE A 455 8.66 33.54 -23.23
C PHE A 455 9.97 33.02 -22.61
N VAL A 456 10.22 31.71 -22.61
CA VAL A 456 11.47 31.13 -22.08
C VAL A 456 12.67 31.56 -22.94
N LYS A 457 12.55 31.58 -24.27
CA LYS A 457 13.62 32.08 -25.17
C LYS A 457 13.91 33.57 -24.93
N GLU A 458 12.89 34.42 -24.81
CA GLU A 458 13.04 35.85 -24.47
C GLU A 458 13.74 36.03 -23.12
N LYS A 459 13.25 35.35 -22.07
CA LYS A 459 13.78 35.40 -20.70
C LYS A 459 15.24 34.96 -20.65
N TYR A 460 15.55 33.83 -21.27
CA TYR A 460 16.91 33.29 -21.33
C TYR A 460 17.90 34.23 -22.04
N HIS A 461 17.47 34.89 -23.12
CA HIS A 461 18.29 35.85 -23.83
C HIS A 461 18.56 37.14 -23.03
N GLU A 462 17.60 37.63 -22.24
CA GLU A 462 17.85 38.73 -21.29
C GLU A 462 18.76 38.31 -20.12
N ASP A 463 18.59 37.12 -19.56
CA ASP A 463 19.49 36.57 -18.55
C ASP A 463 20.94 36.50 -19.09
N LEU A 464 21.13 36.04 -20.34
CA LEU A 464 22.44 36.01 -21.01
C LEU A 464 23.02 37.41 -21.28
N LYS A 465 22.21 38.40 -21.68
CA LYS A 465 22.68 39.80 -21.82
C LYS A 465 23.20 40.35 -20.50
N ILE A 466 22.47 40.11 -19.43
CA ILE A 466 22.80 40.58 -18.08
C ILE A 466 24.10 39.92 -17.59
N LEU A 467 24.29 38.63 -17.85
CA LEU A 467 25.55 37.93 -17.53
C LEU A 467 26.73 38.38 -18.40
N SER A 468 26.53 38.55 -19.71
CA SER A 468 27.59 38.90 -20.66
C SER A 468 28.03 40.37 -20.59
N ASN A 469 27.15 41.31 -20.27
CA ASN A 469 27.53 42.71 -20.03
C ASN A 469 28.49 42.88 -18.83
N ASN A 470 28.55 41.90 -17.91
CA ASN A 470 29.51 41.87 -16.80
C ASN A 470 30.89 41.30 -17.22
N ILE A 471 31.02 40.74 -18.43
CA ILE A 471 32.29 40.30 -19.02
C ILE A 471 32.81 41.43 -19.93
N GLY A 472 33.43 42.44 -19.31
CA GLY A 472 33.80 43.69 -19.98
C GLY A 472 34.65 43.52 -21.26
N LYS A 473 34.33 44.31 -22.29
CA LYS A 473 34.96 44.28 -23.63
C LYS A 473 36.50 44.30 -23.58
N GLY A 474 37.12 43.15 -23.87
CA GLY A 474 38.55 43.04 -24.13
C GLY A 474 38.82 42.96 -25.64
N LYS A 475 39.34 44.05 -26.22
CA LYS A 475 39.85 44.19 -27.61
C LYS A 475 39.24 43.22 -28.64
N GLU A 476 38.11 43.61 -29.21
CA GLU A 476 37.50 42.97 -30.38
C GLU A 476 38.49 42.95 -31.57
N GLY A 477 39.13 41.81 -31.83
CA GLY A 477 39.60 41.49 -33.16
C GLY A 477 38.38 41.41 -34.09
N LYS A 478 38.38 42.18 -35.18
CA LYS A 478 37.21 42.47 -36.05
C LYS A 478 36.42 41.21 -36.47
N GLY A 479 35.46 40.79 -35.64
CA GLY A 479 34.44 39.78 -35.90
C GLY A 479 33.07 40.43 -35.83
N LYS A 480 32.28 40.33 -36.90
CA LYS A 480 31.02 41.08 -37.05
C LYS A 480 30.01 40.71 -35.94
N SER A 481 29.29 41.72 -35.47
CA SER A 481 28.05 41.57 -34.70
C SER A 481 27.12 40.55 -35.37
N LEU A 482 26.80 39.46 -34.68
CA LEU A 482 25.89 38.42 -35.20
C LEU A 482 24.44 38.90 -35.12
N ASN A 483 23.96 39.44 -36.25
CA ASN A 483 22.53 39.61 -36.50
C ASN A 483 21.85 38.23 -36.47
N LEU A 484 20.91 38.01 -35.55
CA LEU A 484 20.24 36.73 -35.35
C LEU A 484 19.18 36.37 -36.42
N ASN A 485 19.13 37.11 -37.53
CA ASN A 485 18.06 37.04 -38.55
C ASN A 485 18.49 36.49 -39.92
N SER A 486 19.64 35.82 -40.01
CA SER A 486 20.02 35.10 -41.22
C SER A 486 20.96 33.94 -40.91
N TYR A 487 20.48 32.69 -41.00
CA TYR A 487 21.18 31.54 -41.61
C TYR A 487 20.28 30.29 -41.60
N LEU A 488 19.22 30.31 -42.42
CA LEU A 488 18.61 29.06 -42.91
C LEU A 488 19.54 28.44 -43.97
N LYS A 489 20.55 27.69 -43.51
CA LYS A 489 21.23 26.69 -44.34
C LYS A 489 21.44 25.42 -43.50
N LYS A 490 20.66 24.40 -43.85
CA LYS A 490 20.79 23.04 -43.30
C LYS A 490 22.09 22.41 -43.80
N GLU A 491 23.05 22.23 -42.90
CA GLU A 491 23.96 21.09 -42.97
C GLU A 491 23.55 20.11 -41.87
N GLN A 492 22.97 18.98 -42.26
CA GLN A 492 22.61 17.92 -41.32
C GLN A 492 23.89 17.19 -40.89
N THR A 493 24.43 17.57 -39.73
CA THR A 493 25.26 16.63 -38.96
C THR A 493 24.33 15.67 -38.21
N SER A 494 24.61 14.37 -38.32
CA SER A 494 23.72 13.29 -37.91
C SER A 494 23.55 13.17 -36.39
N ASN A 495 22.39 12.68 -35.96
CA ASN A 495 22.06 12.34 -34.55
C ASN A 495 23.10 11.45 -33.85
N SER A 496 23.99 10.81 -34.59
CA SER A 496 25.05 9.93 -34.09
C SER A 496 25.97 10.61 -33.06
N ASN A 497 26.26 11.91 -33.14
CA ASN A 497 27.37 12.46 -32.34
C ASN A 497 27.13 12.50 -30.82
N ILE A 498 25.89 12.61 -30.32
CA ILE A 498 25.64 12.67 -28.86
C ILE A 498 25.59 11.28 -28.23
N LEU A 499 24.84 10.34 -28.83
CA LEU A 499 24.74 8.97 -28.31
C LEU A 499 26.10 8.27 -28.30
N ASN A 500 26.93 8.47 -29.33
CA ASN A 500 28.29 7.94 -29.37
C ASN A 500 29.12 8.43 -28.17
N VAL A 501 29.10 9.74 -27.89
CA VAL A 501 29.84 10.36 -26.78
C VAL A 501 29.38 9.85 -25.41
N ILE A 502 28.10 9.52 -25.25
CA ILE A 502 27.60 8.88 -24.02
C ILE A 502 28.04 7.41 -23.97
N ALA A 503 27.87 6.66 -25.06
CA ALA A 503 28.22 5.24 -25.15
C ALA A 503 29.71 5.00 -24.85
N ASP A 504 30.61 5.80 -25.42
CA ASP A 504 32.07 5.74 -25.17
C ASP A 504 32.42 5.90 -23.68
N GLU A 505 31.55 6.56 -22.89
CA GLU A 505 31.76 6.81 -21.47
C GLU A 505 30.97 5.95 -20.50
N ILE A 506 29.93 5.24 -20.94
CA ILE A 506 29.10 4.36 -20.09
C ILE A 506 29.08 2.88 -20.52
N THR A 507 29.67 2.53 -21.66
CA THR A 507 29.86 1.12 -22.04
C THR A 507 31.13 0.54 -21.39
N CYS A 508 31.13 -0.76 -21.13
CA CYS A 508 32.34 -1.46 -20.71
C CYS A 508 33.28 -1.63 -21.93
N PRO A 509 34.56 -1.26 -21.86
CA PRO A 509 35.50 -1.32 -23.00
C PRO A 509 35.70 -2.71 -23.62
N ILE A 510 35.29 -3.78 -22.93
CA ILE A 510 35.49 -5.19 -23.32
C ILE A 510 34.22 -5.78 -23.96
N SER A 511 33.05 -5.54 -23.37
CA SER A 511 31.78 -5.95 -23.98
C SER A 511 31.35 -4.98 -25.08
N SER A 512 31.77 -3.71 -25.02
CA SER A 512 31.23 -2.61 -25.84
C SER A 512 29.73 -2.40 -25.64
N GLU A 513 29.18 -2.92 -24.55
CA GLU A 513 27.78 -2.86 -24.15
C GLU A 513 27.67 -2.06 -22.83
N PRO A 514 26.57 -1.32 -22.60
CA PRO A 514 26.26 -0.76 -21.29
C PRO A 514 25.83 -1.89 -20.35
N THR A 515 26.16 -1.81 -19.06
CA THR A 515 25.93 -2.90 -18.10
C THR A 515 25.45 -2.37 -16.75
N ASP A 516 24.43 -3.02 -16.17
CA ASP A 516 23.77 -2.65 -14.90
C ASP A 516 24.71 -2.35 -13.71
N GLN A 517 25.91 -2.94 -13.69
CA GLN A 517 26.94 -2.66 -12.69
C GLN A 517 28.34 -2.57 -13.34
N LEU A 518 28.90 -1.35 -13.34
CA LEU A 518 30.30 -1.10 -13.71
C LEU A 518 31.17 -1.02 -12.45
N CYS A 519 32.33 -1.66 -12.52
CA CYS A 519 33.43 -1.53 -11.59
C CYS A 519 34.43 -0.50 -12.11
N ILE A 520 34.77 0.52 -11.32
CA ILE A 520 35.88 1.42 -11.61
C ILE A 520 37.09 0.96 -10.81
N LEU A 521 38.19 0.72 -11.52
CA LEU A 521 39.47 0.26 -10.98
C LEU A 521 40.33 1.44 -10.52
N LYS A 522 41.40 1.17 -9.76
CA LYS A 522 42.44 2.15 -9.36
C LYS A 522 42.91 3.04 -10.53
N CYS A 523 43.17 2.41 -11.69
CA CYS A 523 43.57 3.04 -12.95
C CYS A 523 42.47 3.85 -13.67
N GLN A 524 41.32 4.06 -13.03
CA GLN A 524 40.11 4.73 -13.53
C GLN A 524 39.45 4.11 -14.78
N HIS A 525 39.91 2.94 -15.24
CA HIS A 525 39.20 2.17 -16.24
C HIS A 525 37.94 1.52 -15.66
N MET A 526 36.87 1.53 -16.45
CA MET A 526 35.60 0.89 -16.11
C MET A 526 35.57 -0.52 -16.67
N LEU A 527 34.94 -1.44 -15.96
CA LEU A 527 34.87 -2.84 -16.32
C LEU A 527 33.56 -3.43 -15.78
N ALA A 528 32.78 -4.13 -16.60
CA ALA A 528 31.52 -4.74 -16.14
C ALA A 528 31.79 -5.77 -15.02
N LEU A 529 30.96 -5.82 -13.97
CA LEU A 529 31.15 -6.77 -12.87
C LEU A 529 31.24 -8.24 -13.33
N SER A 530 30.45 -8.60 -14.35
CA SER A 530 30.50 -9.92 -15.01
C SER A 530 31.86 -10.21 -15.63
N ASN A 531 32.48 -9.23 -16.28
CA ASN A 531 33.82 -9.36 -16.85
C ASN A 531 34.90 -9.40 -15.76
N LEU A 532 34.74 -8.64 -14.67
CA LEU A 532 35.67 -8.64 -13.53
C LEU A 532 35.73 -10.04 -12.90
N LYS A 533 34.57 -10.67 -12.69
CA LYS A 533 34.46 -12.06 -12.18
C LYS A 533 35.06 -13.12 -13.12
N ARG A 534 35.26 -12.81 -14.42
CA ARG A 534 35.84 -13.73 -15.42
C ARG A 534 37.35 -13.56 -15.61
N LEU A 535 37.99 -12.57 -14.99
CA LEU A 535 39.44 -12.37 -15.09
C LEU A 535 40.20 -13.39 -14.24
N LYS A 536 40.81 -14.40 -14.88
CA LYS A 536 41.69 -15.40 -14.22
C LYS A 536 42.87 -14.74 -13.47
N GLN A 537 43.41 -13.64 -14.02
CA GLN A 537 44.43 -12.81 -13.39
C GLN A 537 43.84 -11.44 -13.08
N LYS A 538 44.03 -10.94 -11.85
CA LYS A 538 43.56 -9.61 -11.41
C LYS A 538 44.43 -8.49 -12.01
N ILE A 539 44.31 -8.28 -13.31
CA ILE A 539 45.05 -7.30 -14.10
C ILE A 539 44.06 -6.53 -14.99
N CYS A 540 44.19 -5.20 -15.05
CA CYS A 540 43.35 -4.37 -15.90
C CYS A 540 43.65 -4.64 -17.39
N PRO A 541 42.66 -5.05 -18.21
CA PRO A 541 42.90 -5.37 -19.61
C PRO A 541 43.26 -4.16 -20.49
N ASN A 542 42.99 -2.93 -20.02
CA ASN A 542 43.29 -1.70 -20.78
C ASN A 542 44.71 -1.15 -20.52
N CYS A 543 45.20 -1.20 -19.27
CA CYS A 543 46.47 -0.57 -18.87
C CYS A 543 47.46 -1.52 -18.18
N ARG A 544 47.07 -2.78 -17.96
CA ARG A 544 47.87 -3.85 -17.34
C ARG A 544 48.33 -3.60 -15.88
N GLU A 545 47.75 -2.62 -15.19
CA GLU A 545 47.89 -2.49 -13.72
C GLU A 545 47.21 -3.64 -12.97
N LYS A 546 47.77 -4.03 -11.81
CA LYS A 546 47.15 -5.02 -10.92
C LYS A 546 45.88 -4.47 -10.27
N ILE A 547 44.88 -5.33 -10.10
CA ILE A 547 43.61 -5.02 -9.46
C ILE A 547 43.63 -5.59 -8.04
N GLU A 548 43.47 -4.72 -7.03
CA GLU A 548 43.26 -5.09 -5.64
C GLU A 548 41.78 -4.86 -5.28
N ASP A 549 41.14 -5.80 -4.58
CA ASP A 549 39.68 -5.75 -4.33
C ASP A 549 39.26 -4.51 -3.52
N ASN A 550 40.16 -4.03 -2.65
CA ASN A 550 39.99 -2.82 -1.86
C ASN A 550 39.97 -1.52 -2.68
N ASP A 551 40.47 -1.54 -3.91
CA ASP A 551 40.52 -0.38 -4.82
C ASP A 551 39.36 -0.38 -5.85
N ILE A 552 38.44 -1.36 -5.80
CA ILE A 552 37.34 -1.49 -6.76
C ILE A 552 36.12 -0.72 -6.27
N ARG A 553 35.64 0.23 -7.07
CA ARG A 553 34.46 1.03 -6.78
C ARG A 553 33.29 0.63 -7.66
N TYR A 554 32.11 0.54 -7.08
CA TYR A 554 30.92 0.08 -7.79
C TYR A 554 30.06 1.26 -8.23
N LEU A 555 29.67 1.24 -9.50
CA LEU A 555 28.68 2.13 -10.09
C LEU A 555 27.43 1.31 -10.44
N PRO A 556 26.34 1.40 -9.67
CA PRO A 556 25.04 0.98 -10.16
C PRO A 556 24.67 1.84 -11.38
N GLN A 557 24.18 1.22 -12.46
CA GLN A 557 23.72 1.88 -13.69
C GLN A 557 22.39 1.28 -14.16
N ASN A 558 21.36 1.43 -13.34
CA ASN A 558 20.05 0.86 -13.59
C ASN A 558 19.12 1.86 -14.31
N SER A 559 19.06 3.11 -13.84
CA SER A 559 18.12 4.12 -14.31
C SER A 559 18.60 4.82 -15.59
N ILE A 560 19.88 5.19 -15.71
CA ILE A 560 20.41 5.73 -16.98
C ILE A 560 20.26 4.68 -18.10
N TYR A 561 20.63 3.42 -17.82
CA TYR A 561 20.54 2.34 -18.80
C TYR A 561 19.10 2.03 -19.18
N LYS A 562 18.17 1.85 -18.21
CA LYS A 562 16.73 1.62 -18.48
C LYS A 562 16.17 2.66 -19.46
N ASN A 563 16.45 3.94 -19.23
CA ASN A 563 15.82 5.02 -20.01
C ASN A 563 16.48 5.30 -21.37
N LEU A 564 17.75 4.92 -21.56
CA LEU A 564 18.47 5.10 -22.82
C LEU A 564 18.61 3.80 -23.64
N TYR A 565 18.19 2.64 -23.09
CA TYR A 565 18.31 1.32 -23.73
C TYR A 565 17.83 1.32 -25.18
N THR A 566 16.60 1.79 -25.44
CA THR A 566 16.02 1.81 -26.79
C THR A 566 16.86 2.64 -27.76
N LYS A 567 17.38 3.80 -27.31
CA LYS A 567 18.20 4.70 -28.12
C LYS A 567 19.58 4.09 -28.43
N PHE A 568 20.17 3.35 -27.50
CA PHE A 568 21.40 2.59 -27.75
C PHE A 568 21.17 1.36 -28.65
N PHE A 569 20.05 0.67 -28.50
CA PHE A 569 19.66 -0.47 -29.33
C PHE A 569 19.39 -0.03 -30.79
N GLU A 570 18.57 1.00 -31.00
CA GLU A 570 18.28 1.60 -32.31
C GLU A 570 19.54 2.13 -33.00
N SER A 571 20.52 2.62 -32.23
CA SER A 571 21.80 3.11 -32.74
C SER A 571 22.88 2.02 -32.91
N GLY A 572 22.55 0.75 -32.63
CA GLY A 572 23.47 -0.38 -32.82
C GLY A 572 24.57 -0.55 -31.76
N TYR A 573 24.46 0.14 -30.61
CA TYR A 573 25.41 0.03 -29.49
C TYR A 573 25.18 -1.17 -28.58
N ILE A 574 24.02 -1.82 -28.69
CA ILE A 574 23.69 -3.04 -27.95
C ILE A 574 23.55 -4.17 -28.97
N LEU A 575 24.47 -5.14 -28.91
CA LEU A 575 24.37 -6.36 -29.69
C LEU A 575 23.38 -7.33 -29.02
N PRO A 576 22.63 -8.15 -29.77
CA PRO A 576 21.94 -9.29 -29.18
C PRO A 576 22.99 -10.22 -28.56
N SER A 577 22.89 -10.48 -27.27
CA SER A 577 23.80 -11.37 -26.54
C SER A 577 23.62 -12.81 -27.03
N ILE A 578 24.44 -13.21 -28.01
CA ILE A 578 24.57 -14.61 -28.41
C ILE A 578 25.29 -15.32 -27.28
N GLU A 579 24.55 -16.13 -26.52
CA GLU A 579 25.13 -17.19 -25.70
C GLU A 579 25.80 -18.17 -26.65
N LEU A 580 27.13 -18.07 -26.76
CA LEU A 580 27.96 -19.13 -27.29
C LEU A 580 27.94 -20.26 -26.27
N GLU A 581 27.01 -21.20 -26.46
CA GLU A 581 27.06 -22.49 -25.79
C GLU A 581 28.41 -23.17 -26.07
N ASN A 582 28.85 -23.94 -25.08
CA ASN A 582 30.18 -24.50 -24.97
C ASN A 582 30.65 -25.22 -26.25
N SER A 583 31.84 -24.87 -26.71
CA SER A 583 32.73 -25.83 -27.38
C SER A 583 33.78 -26.25 -26.37
N ASP A 584 33.62 -27.44 -25.80
CA ASP A 584 34.74 -28.19 -25.25
C ASP A 584 35.69 -28.52 -26.41
N ASP A 585 36.90 -27.96 -26.39
CA ASP A 585 38.13 -28.64 -26.83
C ASP A 585 39.36 -27.81 -26.39
N SER A 586 40.47 -28.52 -26.18
CA SER A 586 41.70 -28.04 -25.54
C SER A 586 42.50 -27.01 -26.35
N ASP A 587 43.17 -26.07 -25.65
CA ASP A 587 44.64 -25.96 -25.69
C ASP A 587 45.20 -24.91 -24.71
N ASP A 588 46.37 -25.20 -24.14
CA ASP A 588 47.12 -24.30 -23.24
C ASP A 588 47.81 -23.15 -24.00
N SER A 589 47.38 -21.90 -23.79
CA SER A 589 48.26 -20.73 -23.97
C SER A 589 47.80 -19.48 -23.18
N ASP A 590 48.52 -19.15 -22.12
CA ASP A 590 48.09 -18.27 -21.03
C ASP A 590 48.12 -16.74 -21.34
N ASN A 591 48.01 -16.35 -22.61
CA ASN A 591 47.95 -14.94 -23.06
C ASN A 591 47.08 -14.68 -24.30
N SER A 592 46.56 -15.71 -24.98
CA SER A 592 45.91 -15.53 -26.29
C SER A 592 44.45 -15.06 -26.22
N GLU A 593 43.71 -15.42 -25.16
CA GLU A 593 42.25 -15.28 -25.10
C GLU A 593 41.76 -13.81 -25.10
N VAL A 594 42.43 -12.92 -24.34
CA VAL A 594 42.07 -11.49 -24.26
C VAL A 594 42.39 -10.76 -25.57
N GLU A 595 43.52 -11.07 -26.22
CA GLU A 595 43.82 -10.53 -27.55
C GLU A 595 42.92 -11.11 -28.64
N LEU A 596 42.47 -12.37 -28.51
CA LEU A 596 41.49 -12.96 -29.43
C LEU A 596 40.14 -12.23 -29.38
N ILE A 597 39.66 -11.91 -28.18
CA ILE A 597 38.40 -11.16 -27.96
C ILE A 597 38.52 -9.74 -28.55
N LEU A 598 39.62 -9.04 -28.27
CA LEU A 598 39.88 -7.68 -28.77
C LEU A 598 40.05 -7.63 -30.31
N THR A 599 40.75 -8.61 -30.90
CA THR A 599 40.99 -8.65 -32.36
C THR A 599 39.78 -9.14 -33.16
N LYS A 600 39.00 -10.11 -32.64
CA LYS A 600 37.74 -10.56 -33.29
C LYS A 600 36.67 -9.46 -33.25
N LYS A 601 36.50 -8.73 -32.14
CA LYS A 601 35.55 -7.59 -32.09
C LYS A 601 35.97 -6.38 -32.94
N LYS A 602 37.26 -6.01 -32.98
CA LYS A 602 37.72 -4.90 -33.86
C LYS A 602 37.48 -5.16 -35.34
N LYS A 603 37.62 -6.42 -35.81
CA LYS A 603 37.24 -6.79 -37.18
C LYS A 603 35.74 -6.65 -37.43
N PHE A 604 34.89 -7.01 -36.45
CA PHE A 604 33.44 -6.96 -36.58
C PHE A 604 32.86 -5.53 -36.56
N MET A 605 33.37 -4.66 -35.69
CA MET A 605 32.99 -3.24 -35.65
C MET A 605 33.36 -2.51 -36.95
N ASN A 606 34.54 -2.79 -37.52
CA ASN A 606 34.95 -2.22 -38.81
C ASN A 606 34.09 -2.70 -40.00
N SER A 607 33.42 -3.87 -39.90
CA SER A 607 32.41 -4.27 -40.88
C SER A 607 31.05 -3.59 -40.66
N ILE A 608 30.63 -3.35 -39.41
CA ILE A 608 29.35 -2.67 -39.10
C ILE A 608 29.39 -1.19 -39.50
N ILE A 609 30.51 -0.49 -39.26
CA ILE A 609 30.69 0.90 -39.70
C ILE A 609 30.66 1.02 -41.24
N LYS A 610 30.96 -0.06 -41.97
CA LYS A 610 30.81 -0.17 -43.43
C LYS A 610 29.39 -0.57 -43.90
N LEU A 611 28.48 -0.94 -42.99
CA LEU A 611 27.13 -1.41 -43.28
C LEU A 611 26.04 -0.33 -43.13
N ASN A 612 26.42 0.94 -42.93
CA ASN A 612 25.49 2.07 -42.96
C ASN A 612 25.03 2.45 -44.38
N SER A 613 24.46 1.48 -45.08
CA SER A 613 23.50 1.70 -46.18
C SER A 613 22.65 0.44 -46.36
N ASN A 614 21.37 0.52 -46.04
CA ASN A 614 20.33 -0.49 -46.28
C ASN A 614 20.50 -1.84 -45.56
N ILE A 615 19.87 -2.01 -44.39
CA ILE A 615 19.33 -3.34 -44.00
C ILE A 615 17.86 -3.19 -43.63
N SER A 616 17.01 -3.81 -44.45
CA SER A 616 15.60 -4.07 -44.19
C SER A 616 15.39 -5.48 -43.61
N SER A 617 14.49 -5.56 -42.63
CA SER A 617 13.56 -6.67 -42.31
C SER A 617 14.02 -8.14 -42.20
N SER A 618 15.27 -8.52 -42.44
CA SER A 618 15.69 -9.94 -42.57
C SER A 618 16.35 -10.56 -41.34
N LEU A 619 16.95 -9.76 -40.44
CA LEU A 619 17.62 -10.24 -39.22
C LEU A 619 16.70 -10.50 -38.02
N LEU A 620 15.43 -10.07 -38.08
CA LEU A 620 14.43 -10.26 -37.01
C LEU A 620 13.98 -11.73 -36.79
N SER A 621 14.48 -12.68 -37.59
CA SER A 621 14.06 -14.09 -37.58
C SER A 621 14.79 -14.99 -36.56
N ARG A 622 15.76 -14.48 -35.78
CA ARG A 622 16.61 -15.30 -34.88
C ARG A 622 16.74 -14.79 -33.44
N ILE A 623 15.79 -13.99 -32.96
CA ILE A 623 15.69 -13.62 -31.53
C ILE A 623 14.71 -14.58 -30.84
N THR A 624 15.12 -15.25 -29.75
CA THR A 624 14.18 -16.08 -28.98
C THR A 624 13.17 -15.20 -28.24
N LYS A 625 11.93 -15.66 -28.10
CA LYS A 625 10.83 -14.83 -27.55
C LYS A 625 11.13 -14.25 -26.16
N LYS A 626 11.85 -14.97 -25.29
CA LYS A 626 12.20 -14.52 -23.93
C LYS A 626 13.40 -13.53 -23.91
N GLN A 627 14.23 -13.51 -24.95
CA GLN A 627 15.37 -12.60 -25.12
C GLN A 627 14.98 -11.32 -25.90
N HIS A 628 13.74 -11.19 -26.39
CA HIS A 628 13.32 -9.99 -27.11
C HIS A 628 13.20 -8.80 -26.14
N PRO A 629 13.79 -7.62 -26.43
CA PRO A 629 13.76 -6.48 -25.50
C PRO A 629 12.33 -6.03 -25.14
N THR A 630 11.42 -6.00 -26.12
CA THR A 630 9.99 -5.73 -25.88
C THR A 630 9.37 -6.73 -24.90
N TYR A 631 9.74 -8.01 -24.93
CA TYR A 631 9.24 -9.00 -23.98
C TYR A 631 9.72 -8.73 -22.55
N GLN A 632 11.01 -8.42 -22.38
CA GLN A 632 11.57 -8.06 -21.07
C GLN A 632 10.96 -6.76 -20.54
N ASN A 633 10.75 -5.77 -21.40
CA ASN A 633 10.05 -4.53 -21.05
C ASN A 633 8.58 -4.78 -20.68
N ILE A 634 7.85 -5.65 -21.39
CA ILE A 634 6.49 -6.06 -21.00
C ILE A 634 6.48 -6.64 -19.58
N ILE A 635 7.40 -7.57 -19.27
CA ILE A 635 7.50 -8.17 -17.92
C ILE A 635 7.82 -7.11 -16.87
N LYS A 636 8.71 -6.16 -17.19
CA LYS A 636 9.08 -5.05 -16.31
C LYS A 636 7.91 -4.11 -16.03
N GLU A 637 7.22 -3.64 -17.06
CA GLU A 637 6.05 -2.76 -16.92
C GLU A 637 4.91 -3.46 -16.16
N ILE A 638 4.72 -4.78 -16.31
CA ILE A 638 3.75 -5.54 -15.50
C ILE A 638 4.17 -5.60 -14.02
N ASN A 639 5.46 -5.84 -13.72
CA ASN A 639 5.96 -5.81 -12.34
C ASN A 639 5.84 -4.41 -11.72
N GLU A 640 6.04 -3.35 -12.51
CA GLU A 640 5.82 -1.95 -12.14
C GLU A 640 4.32 -1.56 -12.12
N LYS A 641 3.40 -2.50 -12.43
CA LYS A 641 1.92 -2.33 -12.53
C LYS A 641 1.43 -1.33 -13.58
N ASN A 642 2.30 -0.95 -14.53
CA ASN A 642 2.01 -0.08 -15.67
C ASN A 642 1.27 -0.84 -16.79
N TYR A 643 0.09 -1.39 -16.48
CA TYR A 643 -0.62 -2.29 -17.38
C TYR A 643 -0.95 -1.67 -18.76
N GLU A 644 -1.25 -0.38 -18.85
CA GLU A 644 -1.54 0.31 -20.12
C GLU A 644 -0.33 0.35 -21.07
N LYS A 645 0.88 0.58 -20.53
CA LYS A 645 2.13 0.54 -21.32
C LYS A 645 2.48 -0.89 -21.71
N ALA A 646 2.30 -1.83 -20.78
CA ALA A 646 2.49 -3.25 -21.04
C ALA A 646 1.54 -3.75 -22.15
N GLU A 647 0.29 -3.26 -22.21
CA GLU A 647 -0.69 -3.57 -23.26
C GLU A 647 -0.16 -3.14 -24.63
N SER A 648 0.26 -1.88 -24.75
CA SER A 648 0.79 -1.31 -26.00
C SER A 648 2.00 -2.12 -26.50
N LEU A 649 3.00 -2.33 -25.63
CA LEU A 649 4.19 -3.11 -25.94
C LEU A 649 3.86 -4.57 -26.28
N CYS A 650 2.88 -5.19 -25.61
CA CYS A 650 2.50 -6.58 -25.85
C CYS A 650 1.68 -6.77 -27.14
N LYS A 651 0.89 -5.77 -27.55
CA LYS A 651 0.26 -5.72 -28.88
C LYS A 651 1.30 -5.55 -29.99
N GLU A 652 2.27 -4.65 -29.78
CA GLU A 652 3.39 -4.49 -30.72
C GLU A 652 4.19 -5.79 -30.84
N PHE A 653 4.51 -6.44 -29.71
CA PHE A 653 5.19 -7.73 -29.65
C PHE A 653 4.41 -8.87 -30.35
N LEU A 654 3.07 -8.82 -30.33
CA LEU A 654 2.23 -9.75 -31.08
C LEU A 654 2.31 -9.55 -32.60
N ASN A 655 2.61 -8.35 -33.11
CA ASN A 655 2.85 -8.15 -34.54
C ASN A 655 4.10 -8.92 -35.02
N PHE A 656 5.14 -9.02 -34.17
CA PHE A 656 6.34 -9.81 -34.44
C PHE A 656 6.11 -11.32 -34.25
N PHE A 657 5.27 -11.71 -33.28
CA PHE A 657 5.00 -13.13 -32.97
C PHE A 657 3.49 -13.46 -32.95
N PRO A 658 2.77 -13.38 -34.09
CA PRO A 658 1.31 -13.42 -34.14
C PRO A 658 0.67 -14.75 -33.71
N LYS A 659 1.42 -15.85 -33.69
CA LYS A 659 0.98 -17.17 -33.16
C LYS A 659 1.51 -17.49 -31.76
N SER A 660 1.85 -16.48 -30.96
CA SER A 660 2.40 -16.69 -29.63
C SER A 660 1.31 -16.94 -28.57
N TYR A 661 1.32 -18.14 -27.97
CA TYR A 661 0.50 -18.52 -26.82
C TYR A 661 0.83 -17.67 -25.58
N SER A 662 2.11 -17.58 -25.22
CA SER A 662 2.57 -16.89 -24.01
C SER A 662 2.27 -15.40 -24.06
N SER A 663 2.46 -14.75 -25.22
CA SER A 663 2.15 -13.32 -25.39
C SER A 663 0.65 -13.03 -25.20
N ARG A 664 -0.24 -13.96 -25.58
CA ARG A 664 -1.70 -13.82 -25.33
C ARG A 664 -2.07 -14.03 -23.87
N CYS A 665 -1.47 -15.01 -23.19
CA CYS A 665 -1.66 -15.20 -21.74
C CYS A 665 -1.20 -13.96 -20.97
N ILE A 666 -0.08 -13.35 -21.37
CA ILE A 666 0.44 -12.11 -20.80
C ILE A 666 -0.47 -10.92 -21.12
N LEU A 667 -0.96 -10.78 -22.36
CA LEU A 667 -1.91 -9.72 -22.72
C LEU A 667 -3.25 -9.85 -21.96
N ALA A 668 -3.74 -11.07 -21.74
CA ALA A 668 -4.90 -11.31 -20.91
C ALA A 668 -4.67 -10.98 -19.42
N TYR A 669 -3.48 -11.29 -18.88
CA TYR A 669 -3.09 -10.87 -17.54
C TYR A 669 -2.99 -9.34 -17.41
N ILE A 670 -2.49 -8.67 -18.44
CA ILE A 670 -2.50 -7.20 -18.52
C ILE A 670 -3.93 -6.67 -18.49
N TYR A 671 -4.85 -7.22 -19.31
CA TYR A 671 -6.25 -6.80 -19.30
C TYR A 671 -7.00 -7.14 -18.00
N ARG A 672 -6.60 -8.20 -17.29
CA ARG A 672 -7.05 -8.46 -15.90
C ARG A 672 -6.60 -7.32 -14.98
N GLY A 673 -5.37 -6.84 -15.12
CA GLY A 673 -4.84 -5.69 -14.36
C GLY A 673 -5.50 -4.34 -14.69
N LEU A 674 -6.11 -4.22 -15.88
CA LEU A 674 -6.90 -3.07 -16.34
C LEU A 674 -8.42 -3.19 -16.04
N ASP A 675 -8.84 -4.25 -15.34
CA ASP A 675 -10.25 -4.66 -15.15
C ASP A 675 -11.08 -4.79 -16.45
N ASN A 676 -10.44 -4.80 -17.62
CA ASN A 676 -11.07 -4.98 -18.93
C ASN A 676 -11.19 -6.46 -19.27
N TYR A 677 -11.97 -7.17 -18.46
CA TYR A 677 -12.09 -8.62 -18.57
C TYR A 677 -12.64 -9.09 -19.92
N LYS A 678 -13.41 -8.27 -20.65
CA LYS A 678 -13.92 -8.61 -21.99
C LYS A 678 -12.79 -8.88 -22.97
N GLN A 679 -11.76 -8.04 -22.98
CA GLN A 679 -10.56 -8.26 -23.81
C GLN A 679 -9.72 -9.41 -23.26
N ALA A 680 -9.62 -9.53 -21.93
CA ALA A 680 -8.89 -10.63 -21.31
C ALA A 680 -9.45 -12.01 -21.73
N HIS A 681 -10.77 -12.20 -21.72
CA HIS A 681 -11.42 -13.43 -22.20
C HIS A 681 -11.08 -13.72 -23.66
N LEU A 682 -11.20 -12.73 -24.55
CA LEU A 682 -10.93 -12.90 -25.98
C LEU A 682 -9.49 -13.39 -26.24
N TYR A 683 -8.49 -12.79 -25.60
CA TYR A 683 -7.11 -13.24 -25.76
C TYR A 683 -6.82 -14.60 -25.10
N LEU A 684 -7.61 -15.02 -24.10
CA LEU A 684 -7.51 -16.35 -23.51
C LEU A 684 -8.18 -17.41 -24.38
N GLU A 685 -9.31 -17.11 -25.02
CA GLU A 685 -9.91 -17.96 -26.04
C GLU A 685 -8.92 -18.18 -27.20
N GLU A 686 -8.33 -17.10 -27.75
CA GLU A 686 -7.26 -17.24 -28.77
C GLU A 686 -6.04 -18.04 -28.27
N ALA A 687 -5.65 -17.92 -27.00
CA ALA A 687 -4.55 -18.70 -26.43
C ALA A 687 -4.93 -20.18 -26.28
N ILE A 688 -6.15 -20.47 -25.85
CA ILE A 688 -6.69 -21.83 -25.71
C ILE A 688 -6.78 -22.48 -27.09
N ASP A 689 -7.30 -21.80 -28.10
CA ASP A 689 -7.37 -22.30 -29.48
C ASP A 689 -5.98 -22.63 -30.06
N LEU A 690 -4.97 -21.81 -29.76
CA LEU A 690 -3.58 -22.08 -30.16
C LEU A 690 -2.95 -23.27 -29.42
N ASN A 691 -3.31 -23.54 -28.17
CA ASN A 691 -2.81 -24.70 -27.43
C ASN A 691 -3.77 -25.16 -26.31
N PRO A 692 -4.77 -26.01 -26.62
CA PRO A 692 -5.83 -26.38 -25.67
C PRO A 692 -5.34 -27.18 -24.45
N LYS A 693 -4.15 -27.76 -24.50
CA LYS A 693 -3.60 -28.60 -23.42
C LYS A 693 -2.64 -27.84 -22.50
N LYS A 694 -2.27 -26.59 -22.80
CA LYS A 694 -1.43 -25.79 -21.89
C LYS A 694 -2.27 -25.16 -20.77
N PRO A 695 -1.81 -25.24 -19.50
CA PRO A 695 -2.66 -24.92 -18.36
C PRO A 695 -2.80 -23.42 -18.05
N VAL A 696 -1.81 -22.60 -18.42
CA VAL A 696 -1.73 -21.20 -17.98
C VAL A 696 -2.95 -20.38 -18.45
N ALA A 697 -3.33 -20.50 -19.72
CA ALA A 697 -4.50 -19.79 -20.26
C ALA A 697 -5.80 -20.19 -19.54
N HIS A 698 -6.06 -21.49 -19.38
CA HIS A 698 -7.21 -21.98 -18.61
C HIS A 698 -7.19 -21.50 -17.15
N PHE A 699 -6.01 -21.41 -16.53
CA PHE A 699 -5.88 -20.97 -15.14
C PHE A 699 -6.20 -19.49 -14.96
N ILE A 700 -5.63 -18.62 -15.80
CA ILE A 700 -5.94 -17.18 -15.84
C ILE A 700 -7.43 -16.97 -16.19
N HIS A 701 -7.98 -17.80 -17.07
CA HIS A 701 -9.40 -17.72 -17.45
C HIS A 701 -10.33 -18.03 -16.27
N GLY A 702 -10.01 -19.06 -15.49
CA GLY A 702 -10.71 -19.35 -14.23
C GLY A 702 -10.56 -18.26 -13.16
N GLU A 703 -9.36 -17.66 -13.03
CA GLU A 703 -9.12 -16.52 -12.12
C GLU A 703 -9.98 -15.31 -12.48
N ILE A 704 -10.11 -14.98 -13.77
CA ILE A 704 -10.93 -13.86 -14.23
C ILE A 704 -12.42 -14.11 -13.98
N TYR A 705 -12.92 -15.33 -14.23
CA TYR A 705 -14.30 -15.67 -13.86
C TYR A 705 -14.53 -15.57 -12.35
N PHE A 706 -13.56 -15.99 -11.52
CA PHE A 706 -13.63 -15.81 -10.06
C PHE A 706 -13.72 -14.32 -9.67
N ARG A 707 -12.86 -13.45 -10.21
CA ARG A 707 -12.91 -11.99 -10.01
C ARG A 707 -14.25 -11.38 -10.44
N GLN A 708 -14.86 -11.88 -11.52
CA GLN A 708 -16.19 -11.47 -11.99
C GLN A 708 -17.37 -11.91 -11.11
N ASN A 709 -17.16 -12.69 -10.05
CA ASN A 709 -18.21 -13.41 -9.28
C ASN A 709 -18.88 -14.57 -10.04
N LYS A 710 -18.31 -15.00 -11.17
CA LYS A 710 -18.80 -16.11 -11.99
C LYS A 710 -18.18 -17.42 -11.53
N TYR A 711 -18.57 -17.82 -10.31
CA TYR A 711 -17.92 -18.92 -9.59
C TYR A 711 -18.16 -20.28 -10.25
N GLU A 712 -19.29 -20.48 -10.94
CA GLU A 712 -19.57 -21.72 -11.68
C GLU A 712 -18.64 -21.86 -12.88
N GLU A 713 -18.56 -20.81 -13.70
CA GLU A 713 -17.69 -20.77 -14.88
C GLU A 713 -16.21 -20.88 -14.48
N ALA A 714 -15.81 -20.27 -13.36
CA ALA A 714 -14.50 -20.45 -12.76
C ALA A 714 -14.24 -21.92 -12.38
N ILE A 715 -15.17 -22.55 -11.66
CA ILE A 715 -15.04 -23.96 -11.24
C ILE A 715 -14.93 -24.89 -12.46
N ASP A 716 -15.75 -24.70 -13.49
CA ASP A 716 -15.78 -25.58 -14.66
C ASP A 716 -14.53 -25.45 -15.55
N VAL A 717 -14.00 -24.23 -15.70
CA VAL A 717 -12.73 -24.02 -16.41
C VAL A 717 -11.55 -24.57 -15.61
N LEU A 718 -11.52 -24.36 -14.29
CA LEU A 718 -10.44 -24.82 -13.42
C LEU A 718 -10.45 -26.34 -13.20
N LYS A 719 -11.62 -27.01 -13.21
CA LYS A 719 -11.69 -28.48 -13.11
C LYS A 719 -11.03 -29.18 -14.28
N LYS A 720 -11.13 -28.64 -15.51
CA LYS A 720 -10.45 -29.19 -16.70
C LYS A 720 -8.93 -29.29 -16.51
N LEU A 721 -8.32 -28.41 -15.70
CA LEU A 721 -6.89 -28.46 -15.39
C LEU A 721 -6.49 -29.66 -14.54
N LEU A 722 -7.41 -30.20 -13.73
CA LEU A 722 -7.16 -31.39 -12.91
C LEU A 722 -6.96 -32.64 -13.78
N GLU A 723 -7.65 -32.72 -14.92
CA GLU A 723 -7.52 -33.79 -15.91
C GLU A 723 -6.10 -33.82 -16.52
N TYR A 724 -5.45 -32.66 -16.65
CA TYR A 724 -4.09 -32.52 -17.16
C TYR A 724 -2.99 -32.73 -16.10
N LYS A 725 -3.34 -33.11 -14.86
CA LYS A 725 -2.39 -33.43 -13.75
C LYS A 725 -1.36 -32.33 -13.45
N VAL A 726 -1.76 -31.07 -13.59
CA VAL A 726 -0.88 -29.90 -13.41
C VAL A 726 -0.62 -29.66 -11.92
N LYS A 727 0.64 -29.64 -11.50
CA LYS A 727 1.04 -29.36 -10.11
C LYS A 727 1.14 -27.85 -9.86
N LEU A 728 0.00 -27.17 -9.83
CA LEU A 728 -0.08 -25.75 -9.48
C LEU A 728 -0.82 -25.59 -8.15
N ASN A 729 -0.16 -25.11 -7.10
CA ASN A 729 -0.80 -25.07 -5.78
C ASN A 729 -1.99 -24.09 -5.75
N ASN A 730 -1.81 -22.94 -6.39
CA ASN A 730 -2.80 -21.85 -6.44
C ASN A 730 -4.10 -22.28 -7.16
N LEU A 731 -4.05 -23.33 -8.01
CA LEU A 731 -5.25 -23.94 -8.61
C LEU A 731 -6.21 -24.46 -7.56
N TYR A 732 -5.70 -25.19 -6.56
CA TYR A 732 -6.51 -25.74 -5.49
C TYR A 732 -7.04 -24.64 -4.56
N ILE A 733 -6.28 -23.57 -4.34
CA ILE A 733 -6.73 -22.42 -3.55
C ILE A 733 -7.87 -21.67 -4.26
N ILE A 734 -7.74 -21.37 -5.56
CA ILE A 734 -8.81 -20.69 -6.32
C ILE A 734 -10.04 -21.60 -6.47
N LEU A 735 -9.88 -22.90 -6.73
CA LEU A 735 -11.01 -23.85 -6.72
C LEU A 735 -11.72 -23.86 -5.35
N GLY A 736 -10.95 -23.88 -4.26
CA GLY A 736 -11.49 -23.79 -2.91
C GLY A 736 -12.27 -22.49 -2.68
N ASN A 737 -11.68 -21.35 -3.06
CA ASN A 737 -12.31 -20.03 -2.93
C ASN A 737 -13.58 -19.90 -3.78
N SER A 738 -13.58 -20.40 -5.02
CA SER A 738 -14.76 -20.37 -5.90
C SER A 738 -15.91 -21.16 -5.30
N HIS A 739 -15.66 -22.37 -4.77
CA HIS A 739 -16.69 -23.12 -4.04
C HIS A 739 -17.14 -22.38 -2.78
N LEU A 740 -16.20 -21.84 -1.99
CA LEU A 740 -16.50 -21.09 -0.77
C LEU A 740 -17.43 -19.88 -1.00
N LEU A 741 -17.21 -19.13 -2.09
CA LEU A 741 -18.00 -17.93 -2.41
C LEU A 741 -19.28 -18.22 -3.21
N ARG A 742 -19.33 -19.32 -3.98
CA ARG A 742 -20.56 -19.82 -4.64
C ARG A 742 -21.65 -20.13 -3.63
N ASN A 743 -21.30 -20.79 -2.51
CA ASN A 743 -22.13 -20.95 -1.33
C ASN A 743 -23.57 -21.49 -1.60
N TYR A 744 -23.70 -22.60 -2.34
CA TYR A 744 -24.96 -23.35 -2.46
C TYR A 744 -25.19 -24.32 -1.28
N GLY A 745 -24.52 -24.09 -0.15
CA GLY A 745 -24.67 -24.84 1.10
C GLY A 745 -23.54 -25.85 1.34
N ASN A 746 -23.85 -26.93 2.08
CA ASN A 746 -22.85 -27.81 2.69
C ASN A 746 -21.91 -28.50 1.68
N TYR A 747 -22.41 -28.81 0.47
CA TYR A 747 -21.61 -29.44 -0.59
C TYR A 747 -20.41 -28.59 -1.02
N ASP A 748 -20.62 -27.28 -1.19
CA ASP A 748 -19.56 -26.36 -1.58
C ASP A 748 -18.51 -26.20 -0.49
N TYR A 749 -18.92 -26.13 0.79
CA TYR A 749 -17.96 -26.08 1.90
C TYR A 749 -17.13 -27.37 2.03
N MET A 750 -17.73 -28.55 1.80
CA MET A 750 -16.99 -29.81 1.72
C MET A 750 -15.98 -29.80 0.56
N LYS A 751 -16.38 -29.33 -0.63
CA LYS A 751 -15.47 -29.23 -1.80
C LYS A 751 -14.35 -28.22 -1.59
N ALA A 752 -14.64 -27.08 -0.96
CA ALA A 752 -13.63 -26.10 -0.58
C ALA A 752 -12.61 -26.71 0.39
N ALA A 753 -13.08 -27.39 1.44
CA ALA A 753 -12.23 -28.10 2.40
C ALA A 753 -11.37 -29.20 1.76
N GLU A 754 -11.91 -29.95 0.78
CA GLU A 754 -11.15 -30.95 0.01
C GLU A 754 -9.99 -30.31 -0.77
N TYR A 755 -10.24 -29.22 -1.50
CA TYR A 755 -9.21 -28.53 -2.27
C TYR A 755 -8.17 -27.83 -1.37
N TYR A 756 -8.57 -27.20 -0.26
CA TYR A 756 -7.61 -26.63 0.70
C TYR A 756 -6.73 -27.71 1.36
N ASN A 757 -7.26 -28.90 1.65
CA ASN A 757 -6.48 -30.03 2.15
C ASN A 757 -5.45 -30.53 1.10
N ILE A 758 -5.81 -30.53 -0.18
CA ILE A 758 -4.87 -30.85 -1.27
C ILE A 758 -3.78 -29.77 -1.37
N SER A 759 -4.15 -28.50 -1.31
CA SER A 759 -3.22 -27.37 -1.31
C SER A 759 -2.18 -27.47 -0.17
N LEU A 760 -2.67 -27.69 1.06
CA LEU A 760 -1.85 -27.75 2.27
C LEU A 760 -0.97 -29.01 2.38
N LYS A 761 -1.12 -29.98 1.48
CA LYS A 761 -0.17 -31.10 1.31
C LYS A 761 1.00 -30.74 0.40
N ASN A 762 0.84 -29.76 -0.49
CA ASN A 762 1.90 -29.31 -1.39
C ASN A 762 2.69 -28.13 -0.79
N ASP A 763 2.01 -27.22 -0.08
CA ASP A 763 2.59 -26.13 0.71
C ASP A 763 1.92 -26.11 2.09
N SER A 764 2.64 -26.56 3.12
CA SER A 764 2.08 -26.75 4.46
C SER A 764 1.75 -25.45 5.21
N ASN A 765 2.31 -24.31 4.78
CA ASN A 765 2.36 -23.08 5.57
C ASN A 765 1.62 -21.90 4.92
N SER A 766 0.79 -22.14 3.89
CA SER A 766 -0.05 -21.11 3.27
C SER A 766 -1.09 -20.56 4.26
N TYR A 767 -0.76 -19.42 4.89
CA TYR A 767 -1.58 -18.75 5.91
C TYR A 767 -3.00 -18.42 5.41
N LEU A 768 -3.15 -17.93 4.18
CA LEU A 768 -4.46 -17.67 3.56
C LEU A 768 -5.27 -18.96 3.33
N CYS A 769 -4.61 -20.04 2.90
CA CYS A 769 -5.27 -21.32 2.70
C CYS A 769 -5.74 -21.92 4.05
N LEU A 770 -4.94 -21.80 5.12
CA LEU A 770 -5.32 -22.22 6.47
C LEU A 770 -6.50 -21.40 7.02
N LYS A 771 -6.54 -20.07 6.78
CA LYS A 771 -7.69 -19.21 7.13
C LYS A 771 -8.97 -19.70 6.45
N ASN A 772 -8.95 -19.84 5.13
CA ASN A 772 -10.15 -20.22 4.36
C ASN A 772 -10.60 -21.66 4.67
N TYR A 773 -9.65 -22.58 4.93
CA TYR A 773 -9.95 -23.95 5.35
C TYR A 773 -10.63 -24.03 6.72
N THR A 774 -10.17 -23.21 7.68
CA THR A 774 -10.84 -23.05 8.98
C THR A 774 -12.29 -22.62 8.78
N TYR A 775 -12.52 -21.61 7.94
CA TYR A 775 -13.87 -21.08 7.67
C TYR A 775 -14.77 -22.11 6.97
N SER A 776 -14.26 -22.89 6.01
CA SER A 776 -15.01 -24.02 5.45
C SER A 776 -15.44 -25.00 6.54
N TYR A 777 -14.57 -25.33 7.50
CA TYR A 777 -14.93 -26.21 8.60
C TYR A 777 -15.92 -25.60 9.60
N GLU A 778 -15.81 -24.31 9.90
CA GLU A 778 -16.80 -23.58 10.70
C GLU A 778 -18.19 -23.67 10.06
N LYS A 779 -18.32 -23.40 8.74
CA LYS A 779 -19.62 -23.44 8.04
C LYS A 779 -20.21 -24.83 7.88
N GLN A 780 -19.37 -25.87 7.94
CA GLN A 780 -19.82 -27.27 8.05
C GLN A 780 -20.20 -27.67 9.50
N GLY A 781 -19.91 -26.83 10.50
CA GLY A 781 -20.06 -27.18 11.92
C GLY A 781 -18.97 -28.10 12.47
N PHE A 782 -17.91 -28.38 11.70
CA PHE A 782 -16.77 -29.21 12.10
C PHE A 782 -15.76 -28.44 12.95
N TYR A 783 -16.23 -27.91 14.08
CA TYR A 783 -15.46 -26.98 14.92
C TYR A 783 -14.14 -27.56 15.47
N LEU A 784 -14.07 -28.86 15.79
CA LEU A 784 -12.82 -29.50 16.22
C LEU A 784 -11.73 -29.43 15.13
N ASN A 785 -12.11 -29.64 13.87
CA ASN A 785 -11.19 -29.50 12.74
C ASN A 785 -10.77 -28.03 12.56
N ALA A 786 -11.71 -27.09 12.69
CA ALA A 786 -11.40 -25.65 12.66
C ALA A 786 -10.38 -25.26 13.75
N LEU A 787 -10.55 -25.71 15.00
CA LEU A 787 -9.58 -25.45 16.08
C LEU A 787 -8.19 -26.05 15.79
N MET A 788 -8.14 -27.25 15.19
CA MET A 788 -6.87 -27.88 14.79
C MET A 788 -6.13 -27.06 13.72
N ILE A 789 -6.86 -26.49 12.75
CA ILE A 789 -6.25 -25.63 11.72
C ILE A 789 -5.87 -24.25 12.30
N LEU A 790 -6.65 -23.70 13.24
CA LEU A 790 -6.29 -22.47 13.95
C LEU A 790 -5.06 -22.64 14.84
N GLY A 791 -4.85 -23.82 15.43
CA GLY A 791 -3.59 -24.13 16.13
C GLY A 791 -2.37 -23.95 15.21
N LYS A 792 -2.44 -24.46 13.98
CA LYS A 792 -1.37 -24.27 12.98
C LYS A 792 -1.17 -22.80 12.57
N LEU A 793 -2.25 -22.01 12.50
CA LEU A 793 -2.16 -20.57 12.25
C LEU A 793 -1.44 -19.84 13.39
N LEU A 794 -1.70 -20.22 14.64
CA LEU A 794 -1.00 -19.68 15.82
C LEU A 794 0.46 -20.15 15.88
N ASP A 795 0.80 -21.34 15.42
CA ASP A 795 2.21 -21.80 15.32
C ASP A 795 3.02 -20.92 14.35
N ILE A 796 2.41 -20.51 13.23
CA ILE A 796 3.01 -19.59 12.24
C ILE A 796 3.08 -18.15 12.78
N SER A 797 2.01 -17.66 13.40
CA SER A 797 1.92 -16.29 13.94
C SER A 797 1.46 -16.28 15.40
N LYS A 798 2.40 -16.50 16.31
CA LYS A 798 2.16 -16.69 17.77
C LYS A 798 1.59 -15.47 18.52
N LYS A 799 1.37 -14.34 17.83
CA LYS A 799 0.83 -13.09 18.41
C LYS A 799 -0.20 -12.43 17.51
N ASP A 800 -0.92 -13.19 16.70
CA ASP A 800 -2.02 -12.66 15.90
C ASP A 800 -3.30 -12.54 16.74
N SER A 801 -3.62 -11.32 17.17
CA SER A 801 -4.84 -11.02 17.94
C SER A 801 -6.10 -11.47 17.22
N LEU A 802 -6.14 -11.39 15.88
CA LEU A 802 -7.31 -11.80 15.12
C LEU A 802 -7.47 -13.32 15.20
N VAL A 803 -6.40 -14.09 14.99
CA VAL A 803 -6.42 -15.57 15.06
C VAL A 803 -6.83 -16.07 16.44
N LEU A 804 -6.31 -15.46 17.51
CA LEU A 804 -6.73 -15.75 18.89
C LEU A 804 -8.22 -15.44 19.11
N CYS A 805 -8.71 -14.30 18.63
CA CYS A 805 -10.13 -13.98 18.73
C CYS A 805 -10.99 -15.04 18.00
N TYR A 806 -10.65 -15.43 16.77
CA TYR A 806 -11.43 -16.44 16.04
C TYR A 806 -11.33 -17.83 16.66
N TYR A 807 -10.21 -18.20 17.28
CA TYR A 807 -10.10 -19.39 18.14
C TYR A 807 -11.13 -19.34 19.28
N GLY A 808 -11.24 -18.18 19.95
CA GLY A 808 -12.28 -17.90 20.93
C GLY A 808 -13.70 -18.01 20.34
N GLU A 809 -13.94 -17.52 19.12
CA GLU A 809 -15.25 -17.62 18.46
C GLU A 809 -15.65 -19.07 18.12
N ILE A 810 -14.71 -19.90 17.65
CA ILE A 810 -14.98 -21.33 17.43
C ILE A 810 -15.27 -22.03 18.76
N LEU A 811 -14.50 -21.75 19.82
CA LEU A 811 -14.79 -22.27 21.17
C LEU A 811 -16.15 -21.78 21.70
N TYR A 812 -16.54 -20.54 21.42
CA TYR A 812 -17.84 -19.98 21.79
C TYR A 812 -18.99 -20.67 21.02
N ASN A 813 -18.79 -20.97 19.73
CA ASN A 813 -19.75 -21.74 18.92
C ASN A 813 -19.87 -23.20 19.42
N MET A 814 -18.76 -23.77 19.91
CA MET A 814 -18.75 -25.03 20.68
C MET A 814 -19.27 -24.90 22.12
N LYS A 815 -19.66 -23.69 22.55
CA LYS A 815 -20.18 -23.34 23.89
C LYS A 815 -19.21 -23.59 25.04
N GLN A 816 -17.91 -23.70 24.74
CA GLN A 816 -16.83 -23.76 25.73
C GLN A 816 -16.47 -22.34 26.20
N TYR A 817 -17.46 -21.61 26.72
CA TYR A 817 -17.38 -20.17 27.00
C TYR A 817 -16.19 -19.79 27.89
N SER A 818 -15.92 -20.55 28.95
CA SER A 818 -14.78 -20.31 29.85
C SER A 818 -13.43 -20.39 29.14
N LYS A 819 -13.27 -21.29 28.15
CA LYS A 819 -12.06 -21.36 27.33
C LYS A 819 -12.03 -20.23 26.31
N ALA A 820 -13.17 -19.90 25.70
CA ALA A 820 -13.28 -18.78 24.76
C ALA A 820 -12.83 -17.45 25.40
N ILE A 821 -13.21 -17.20 26.66
CA ILE A 821 -12.80 -16.01 27.44
C ILE A 821 -11.27 -15.91 27.59
N LEU A 822 -10.55 -17.03 27.74
CA LEU A 822 -9.09 -17.01 27.80
C LEU A 822 -8.50 -16.49 26.48
N TYR A 823 -8.89 -17.07 25.35
CA TYR A 823 -8.42 -16.65 24.02
C TYR A 823 -8.84 -15.21 23.67
N PHE A 824 -10.06 -14.77 24.02
CA PHE A 824 -10.47 -13.36 23.86
C PHE A 824 -9.66 -12.41 24.76
N THR A 825 -9.25 -12.87 25.94
CA THR A 825 -8.41 -12.08 26.87
C THR A 825 -6.99 -11.94 26.33
N GLU A 826 -6.39 -13.01 25.81
CA GLU A 826 -5.09 -12.97 25.14
C GLU A 826 -5.13 -12.05 23.89
N ALA A 827 -6.18 -12.16 23.07
CA ALA A 827 -6.40 -11.27 21.93
C ALA A 827 -6.46 -9.79 22.37
N ASN A 828 -7.23 -9.46 23.41
CA ASN A 828 -7.30 -8.10 23.97
C ASN A 828 -6.00 -7.64 24.68
N ILE A 829 -5.12 -8.55 25.13
CA ILE A 829 -3.81 -8.15 25.66
C ILE A 829 -2.87 -7.72 24.52
N ILE A 830 -2.98 -8.36 23.36
CA ILE A 830 -2.18 -8.04 22.17
C ILE A 830 -2.70 -6.78 21.46
N ASP A 831 -4.03 -6.64 21.34
CA ASP A 831 -4.69 -5.52 20.68
C ASP A 831 -5.78 -4.92 21.61
N PRO A 832 -5.40 -4.02 22.53
CA PRO A 832 -6.30 -3.52 23.58
C PRO A 832 -7.36 -2.52 23.09
N GLU A 833 -7.20 -1.91 21.92
CA GLU A 833 -8.15 -0.94 21.35
C GLU A 833 -9.18 -1.60 20.44
N ASN A 834 -9.07 -2.92 20.25
CA ASN A 834 -9.94 -3.69 19.38
C ASN A 834 -11.31 -3.96 20.02
N ILE A 835 -12.27 -3.11 19.67
CA ILE A 835 -13.68 -3.20 20.08
C ILE A 835 -14.29 -4.58 19.77
N HIS A 836 -13.85 -5.29 18.72
CA HIS A 836 -14.35 -6.64 18.42
C HIS A 836 -13.93 -7.67 19.47
N ASN A 837 -12.66 -7.65 19.90
CA ASN A 837 -12.15 -8.53 20.97
C ASN A 837 -12.89 -8.29 22.29
N LEU A 838 -13.08 -7.01 22.66
CA LEU A 838 -13.83 -6.61 23.85
C LEU A 838 -15.29 -7.05 23.78
N ASN A 839 -15.96 -6.86 22.64
CA ASN A 839 -17.31 -7.35 22.41
C ASN A 839 -17.37 -8.87 22.62
N LYS A 840 -16.53 -9.65 21.93
CA LYS A 840 -16.56 -11.11 22.04
C LYS A 840 -16.29 -11.61 23.46
N ARG A 841 -15.39 -10.94 24.21
CA ARG A 841 -15.17 -11.24 25.63
C ARG A 841 -16.39 -10.89 26.50
N ALA A 842 -16.98 -9.70 26.34
CA ALA A 842 -18.19 -9.29 27.06
C ALA A 842 -19.34 -10.27 26.81
N ILE A 843 -19.52 -10.71 25.56
CA ILE A 843 -20.54 -11.68 25.14
C ILE A 843 -20.30 -13.05 25.81
N ALA A 844 -19.06 -13.52 25.88
CA ALA A 844 -18.73 -14.79 26.54
C ALA A 844 -18.84 -14.70 28.07
N ASN A 845 -18.43 -13.59 28.68
CA ASN A 845 -18.64 -13.28 30.10
C ASN A 845 -20.14 -13.25 30.45
N TYR A 846 -20.97 -12.66 29.59
CA TYR A 846 -22.43 -12.64 29.76
C TYR A 846 -23.02 -14.05 29.70
N ALA A 847 -22.55 -14.89 28.78
CA ALA A 847 -22.99 -16.28 28.66
C ALA A 847 -22.65 -17.15 29.89
N ILE A 848 -21.64 -16.76 30.69
CA ILE A 848 -21.32 -17.40 31.99
C ILE A 848 -21.82 -16.60 33.20
N GLN A 849 -22.62 -15.55 33.00
CA GLN A 849 -23.19 -14.68 34.04
C GLN A 849 -22.19 -13.82 34.84
N GLU A 850 -21.00 -13.59 34.32
CA GLU A 850 -19.99 -12.72 34.93
C GLU A 850 -20.30 -11.23 34.66
N TYR A 851 -21.51 -10.80 35.03
CA TYR A 851 -22.11 -9.53 34.61
C TYR A 851 -21.26 -8.29 34.93
N ASP A 852 -20.51 -8.30 36.02
CA ASP A 852 -19.62 -7.18 36.37
C ASP A 852 -18.42 -7.07 35.41
N LYS A 853 -17.91 -8.21 34.89
CA LYS A 853 -16.90 -8.22 33.83
C LYS A 853 -17.48 -7.76 32.49
N VAL A 854 -18.75 -8.08 32.21
CA VAL A 854 -19.47 -7.55 31.03
C VAL A 854 -19.55 -6.03 31.10
N ILE A 855 -19.94 -5.47 32.24
CA ILE A 855 -20.04 -4.02 32.46
C ILE A 855 -18.68 -3.34 32.24
N LEU A 856 -17.59 -3.90 32.78
CA LEU A 856 -16.23 -3.37 32.58
C LEU A 856 -15.79 -3.39 31.10
N ASP A 857 -16.03 -4.49 30.39
CA ASP A 857 -15.71 -4.59 28.96
C ASP A 857 -16.54 -3.58 28.13
N LEU A 858 -17.82 -3.40 28.47
CA LEU A 858 -18.70 -2.43 27.82
C LEU A 858 -18.35 -0.97 28.11
N ASP A 859 -17.96 -0.64 29.34
CA ASP A 859 -17.51 0.71 29.68
C ASP A 859 -16.24 1.07 28.90
N LYS A 860 -15.32 0.12 28.70
CA LYS A 860 -14.16 0.32 27.82
C LYS A 860 -14.58 0.48 26.35
N ILE A 861 -15.57 -0.27 25.86
CA ILE A 861 -16.09 -0.08 24.50
C ILE A 861 -16.71 1.32 24.33
N ILE A 862 -17.49 1.79 25.30
CA ILE A 862 -18.13 3.12 25.29
C ILE A 862 -17.08 4.24 25.39
N GLN A 863 -15.96 4.01 26.07
CA GLN A 863 -14.82 4.96 26.08
C GLN A 863 -14.12 5.06 24.72
N LEU A 864 -13.98 3.94 23.99
CA LEU A 864 -13.35 3.89 22.67
C LEU A 864 -14.28 4.38 21.55
N ASP A 865 -15.58 4.07 21.65
CA ASP A 865 -16.63 4.47 20.72
C ASP A 865 -17.89 4.92 21.48
N PRO A 866 -17.97 6.23 21.82
CA PRO A 866 -19.12 6.79 22.53
C PRO A 866 -20.46 6.73 21.79
N LEU A 867 -20.45 6.38 20.50
CA LEU A 867 -21.64 6.25 19.65
C LEU A 867 -22.08 4.79 19.45
N ASN A 868 -21.45 3.83 20.13
CA ASN A 868 -21.72 2.40 19.96
C ASN A 868 -23.09 1.98 20.54
N SER A 869 -24.16 2.13 19.75
CA SER A 869 -25.54 1.79 20.14
C SER A 869 -25.66 0.40 20.76
N SER A 870 -24.97 -0.59 20.20
CA SER A 870 -24.97 -1.98 20.65
C SER A 870 -24.39 -2.15 22.06
N ALA A 871 -23.33 -1.40 22.41
CA ALA A 871 -22.74 -1.44 23.75
C ALA A 871 -23.70 -0.92 24.83
N TYR A 872 -24.37 0.23 24.58
CA TYR A 872 -25.40 0.75 25.49
C TYR A 872 -26.56 -0.22 25.65
N TYR A 873 -27.02 -0.86 24.57
CA TYR A 873 -28.08 -1.86 24.60
C TYR A 873 -27.72 -3.07 25.48
N LEU A 874 -26.53 -3.68 25.31
CA LEU A 874 -26.11 -4.80 26.17
C LEU A 874 -25.92 -4.35 27.62
N LYS A 875 -25.40 -3.13 27.86
CA LYS A 875 -25.24 -2.62 29.21
C LYS A 875 -26.61 -2.51 29.89
N GLY A 876 -27.61 -1.98 29.18
CA GLY A 876 -29.00 -1.93 29.63
C GLY A 876 -29.57 -3.31 29.94
N LEU A 877 -29.41 -4.30 29.05
CA LEU A 877 -29.83 -5.68 29.33
C LEU A 877 -29.12 -6.28 30.55
N THR A 878 -27.84 -5.99 30.75
CA THR A 878 -27.04 -6.50 31.87
C THR A 878 -27.49 -5.93 33.20
N TYR A 879 -27.89 -4.64 33.25
CA TYR A 879 -28.53 -4.09 34.45
C TYR A 879 -29.94 -4.64 34.66
N TYR A 880 -30.71 -4.87 33.59
CA TYR A 880 -32.03 -5.50 33.70
C TYR A 880 -31.94 -6.92 34.28
N THR A 881 -30.97 -7.75 33.85
CA THR A 881 -30.76 -9.08 34.44
C THR A 881 -30.23 -9.04 35.88
N LYS A 882 -29.61 -7.92 36.30
CA LYS A 882 -29.27 -7.64 37.71
C LYS A 882 -30.44 -7.01 38.51
N ASN A 883 -31.63 -6.87 37.92
CA ASN A 883 -32.81 -6.18 38.47
C ASN A 883 -32.60 -4.69 38.82
N ASP A 884 -31.63 -4.03 38.20
CA ASP A 884 -31.30 -2.62 38.43
C ASP A 884 -32.01 -1.70 37.40
N ILE A 885 -33.32 -1.53 37.60
CA ILE A 885 -34.19 -0.78 36.68
C ILE A 885 -33.74 0.69 36.50
N ASN A 886 -33.12 1.30 37.51
CA ASN A 886 -32.66 2.69 37.45
C ASN A 886 -31.59 2.86 36.37
N ASN A 887 -30.57 1.98 36.35
CA ASN A 887 -29.54 2.01 35.33
C ASN A 887 -30.07 1.60 33.94
N VAL A 888 -31.10 0.74 33.86
CA VAL A 888 -31.79 0.44 32.58
C VAL A 888 -32.43 1.71 32.01
N THR A 889 -33.14 2.50 32.81
CA THR A 889 -33.79 3.74 32.36
C THR A 889 -32.77 4.74 31.82
N ILE A 890 -31.68 4.99 32.54
CA ILE A 890 -30.60 5.91 32.12
C ILE A 890 -30.00 5.47 30.78
N LEU A 891 -29.75 4.17 30.61
CA LEU A 891 -29.16 3.63 29.38
C LEU A 891 -30.16 3.60 28.22
N PHE A 892 -31.45 3.40 28.49
CA PHE A 892 -32.51 3.51 27.50
C PHE A 892 -32.66 4.96 27.00
N GLU A 893 -32.61 5.96 27.89
CA GLU A 893 -32.62 7.38 27.50
C GLU A 893 -31.42 7.70 26.59
N LYS A 894 -30.21 7.28 26.97
CA LYS A 894 -29.00 7.46 26.13
C LYS A 894 -29.11 6.74 24.78
N TYR A 895 -29.60 5.50 24.76
CA TYR A 895 -29.83 4.76 23.53
C TYR A 895 -30.87 5.44 22.62
N ALA A 896 -31.95 5.99 23.20
CA ALA A 896 -32.98 6.73 22.48
C ALA A 896 -32.54 8.13 22.03
N GLU A 897 -31.55 8.75 22.68
CA GLU A 897 -30.88 9.96 22.20
C GLU A 897 -30.00 9.66 20.96
N LEU A 898 -29.16 8.62 21.03
CA LEU A 898 -28.30 8.21 19.91
C LEU A 898 -29.11 7.91 18.64
N PHE A 899 -30.28 7.28 18.81
CA PHE A 899 -31.21 6.96 17.72
C PHE A 899 -31.86 8.20 17.04
N LYS A 900 -31.74 9.40 17.61
CA LYS A 900 -32.26 10.66 17.02
C LYS A 900 -31.22 11.41 16.19
N LEU A 901 -29.96 10.95 16.14
CA LEU A 901 -28.88 11.65 15.43
C LEU A 901 -28.99 11.45 13.90
N PRO A 902 -28.69 12.46 13.06
CA PRO A 902 -28.82 12.36 11.60
C PRO A 902 -27.96 11.26 10.94
N SER A 903 -26.93 10.76 11.64
CA SER A 903 -26.05 9.69 11.21
C SER A 903 -26.69 8.29 11.26
N SER A 904 -27.77 8.10 12.04
CA SER A 904 -28.48 6.81 12.09
C SER A 904 -29.44 6.67 10.89
N GLN A 905 -28.90 6.39 9.70
CA GLN A 905 -29.70 5.82 8.62
C GLN A 905 -30.30 4.50 9.13
N SER A 906 -31.63 4.49 9.31
CA SER A 906 -32.23 3.62 10.32
C SER A 906 -32.03 2.13 10.04
N ASN A 907 -31.10 1.49 10.75
CA ASN A 907 -30.98 0.06 10.77
C ASN A 907 -32.23 -0.54 11.40
N SER A 908 -32.80 -1.56 10.74
CA SER A 908 -33.96 -2.27 11.25
C SER A 908 -33.69 -2.89 12.63
N LEU A 909 -32.47 -3.36 12.83
CA LEU A 909 -31.93 -3.92 14.07
C LEU A 909 -32.09 -3.00 15.28
N GLU A 910 -31.71 -1.72 15.16
CA GLU A 910 -31.70 -0.75 16.25
C GLU A 910 -33.13 -0.36 16.67
N LYS A 911 -34.06 -0.28 15.71
CA LYS A 911 -35.49 -0.13 16.00
C LYS A 911 -36.03 -1.31 16.83
N PHE A 912 -35.57 -2.52 16.56
CA PHE A 912 -36.00 -3.71 17.30
C PHE A 912 -35.44 -3.73 18.73
N GLN A 913 -34.17 -3.35 18.89
CA GLN A 913 -33.52 -3.17 20.19
C GLN A 913 -34.21 -2.07 21.03
N LEU A 914 -34.61 -0.95 20.40
CA LEU A 914 -35.35 0.13 21.06
C LEU A 914 -36.70 -0.34 21.62
N PHE A 915 -37.57 -0.91 20.77
CA PHE A 915 -38.90 -1.39 21.21
C PHE A 915 -38.81 -2.51 22.24
N HIS A 916 -37.70 -3.25 22.23
CA HIS A 916 -37.43 -4.28 23.19
C HIS A 916 -37.07 -3.70 24.58
N LEU A 917 -36.14 -2.75 24.68
CA LEU A 917 -35.89 -2.05 25.95
C LEU A 917 -37.14 -1.29 26.43
N GLU A 918 -37.90 -0.70 25.51
CA GLU A 918 -39.18 -0.03 25.82
C GLU A 918 -40.21 -1.01 26.41
N TYR A 919 -40.25 -2.27 25.94
CA TYR A 919 -41.08 -3.34 26.53
C TYR A 919 -40.61 -3.71 27.95
N LEU A 920 -39.32 -3.96 28.16
CA LEU A 920 -38.78 -4.37 29.47
C LEU A 920 -39.03 -3.34 30.57
N LEU A 921 -39.01 -2.05 30.24
CA LEU A 921 -39.32 -0.98 31.19
C LEU A 921 -40.82 -0.85 31.51
N ASN A 922 -41.71 -1.41 30.67
CA ASN A 922 -43.15 -1.15 30.71
C ASN A 922 -44.03 -2.42 30.80
N GLU A 923 -43.47 -3.59 31.15
CA GLU A 923 -44.19 -4.88 31.23
C GLU A 923 -45.48 -4.83 32.10
N ASN A 924 -45.59 -3.87 33.03
CA ASN A 924 -46.74 -3.70 33.93
C ASN A 924 -47.80 -2.67 33.47
N SER A 925 -47.60 -1.96 32.35
CA SER A 925 -48.52 -0.90 31.90
C SER A 925 -49.30 -1.29 30.63
N SER A 926 -50.58 -1.61 30.78
CA SER A 926 -51.45 -1.98 29.65
C SER A 926 -51.58 -0.88 28.59
N LYS A 927 -51.46 0.39 28.98
CA LYS A 927 -51.47 1.54 28.06
C LYS A 927 -50.21 1.55 27.19
N ASP A 928 -49.04 1.37 27.82
CA ASP A 928 -47.76 1.47 27.13
C ASP A 928 -47.46 0.20 26.32
N LEU A 929 -47.90 -0.97 26.78
CA LEU A 929 -47.94 -2.20 25.99
C LEU A 929 -48.77 -2.03 24.70
N ASN A 930 -49.91 -1.34 24.73
CA ASN A 930 -50.67 -1.02 23.51
C ASN A 930 -49.93 0.01 22.61
N ASN A 931 -49.23 0.98 23.18
CA ASN A 931 -48.40 1.92 22.41
C ASN A 931 -47.25 1.18 21.69
N ILE A 932 -46.53 0.30 22.39
CA ILE A 932 -45.47 -0.54 21.81
C ILE A 932 -46.05 -1.47 20.73
N LEU A 933 -47.21 -2.08 20.98
CA LEU A 933 -47.90 -2.94 20.00
C LEU A 933 -48.26 -2.21 18.70
N THR A 934 -48.73 -0.96 18.77
CA THR A 934 -49.04 -0.18 17.55
C THR A 934 -47.77 0.16 16.76
N LYS A 935 -46.68 0.57 17.42
CA LYS A 935 -45.36 0.78 16.79
C LYS A 935 -44.85 -0.50 16.11
N ILE A 936 -44.92 -1.64 16.79
CA ILE A 936 -44.47 -2.94 16.27
C ILE A 936 -45.32 -3.38 15.05
N ASN A 937 -46.64 -3.17 15.07
CA ASN A 937 -47.52 -3.54 13.97
C ASN A 937 -47.37 -2.68 12.71
N GLN A 938 -46.73 -1.51 12.79
CA GLN A 938 -46.38 -0.67 11.63
C GLN A 938 -45.16 -1.19 10.85
N ILE A 939 -44.44 -2.20 11.37
CA ILE A 939 -43.22 -2.73 10.76
C ILE A 939 -43.57 -3.74 9.64
N PRO A 940 -43.20 -3.47 8.37
CA PRO A 940 -43.45 -4.42 7.28
C PRO A 940 -42.60 -5.69 7.46
N ASN A 941 -43.16 -6.83 7.05
CA ASN A 941 -42.49 -8.15 7.14
C ASN A 941 -42.05 -8.56 8.57
N ILE A 942 -42.77 -8.15 9.63
CA ILE A 942 -42.53 -8.61 11.01
C ILE A 942 -42.46 -10.15 11.14
N SER A 943 -43.22 -10.85 10.30
CA SER A 943 -43.17 -12.31 10.12
C SER A 943 -41.84 -12.86 9.58
N LYS A 944 -40.77 -12.05 9.47
CA LYS A 944 -39.40 -12.51 9.19
C LYS A 944 -38.45 -12.30 10.39
N ASN A 945 -38.90 -11.69 11.49
CA ASN A 945 -38.09 -11.41 12.67
C ASN A 945 -38.65 -12.13 13.91
N LYS A 946 -37.97 -13.18 14.37
CA LYS A 946 -38.41 -13.95 15.54
C LYS A 946 -38.40 -13.15 16.86
N LEU A 947 -37.51 -12.16 17.05
CA LEU A 947 -37.50 -11.37 18.30
C LEU A 947 -38.75 -10.48 18.39
N LEU A 948 -39.04 -9.70 17.34
CA LEU A 948 -40.24 -8.87 17.31
C LEU A 948 -41.51 -9.70 17.45
N LEU A 949 -41.56 -10.86 16.78
CA LEU A 949 -42.69 -11.77 16.83
C LEU A 949 -42.87 -12.38 18.23
N LEU A 950 -41.78 -12.67 18.96
CA LEU A 950 -41.82 -13.10 20.36
C LEU A 950 -42.28 -11.97 21.29
N ILE A 951 -41.75 -10.76 21.14
CA ILE A 951 -42.17 -9.59 21.94
C ILE A 951 -43.66 -9.33 21.71
N ARG A 952 -44.11 -9.32 20.45
CA ARG A 952 -45.51 -9.14 20.10
C ARG A 952 -46.40 -10.26 20.65
N CYS A 953 -45.95 -11.52 20.59
CA CYS A 953 -46.64 -12.65 21.21
C CYS A 953 -46.80 -12.46 22.73
N LYS A 954 -45.74 -12.07 23.46
CA LYS A 954 -45.82 -11.77 24.91
C LYS A 954 -46.81 -10.65 25.21
N ILE A 955 -46.70 -9.52 24.49
CA ILE A 955 -47.63 -8.38 24.63
C ILE A 955 -49.08 -8.82 24.36
N TYR A 956 -49.33 -9.65 23.35
CA TYR A 956 -50.68 -10.19 23.12
C TYR A 956 -51.17 -11.08 24.27
N ILE A 957 -50.30 -11.90 24.88
CA ILE A 957 -50.66 -12.72 26.04
C ILE A 957 -51.00 -11.84 27.26
N GLU A 958 -50.17 -10.83 27.55
CA GLU A 958 -50.35 -9.88 28.65
C GLU A 958 -51.59 -8.99 28.47
N LEU A 959 -51.98 -8.70 27.23
CA LEU A 959 -53.23 -8.03 26.87
C LEU A 959 -54.43 -8.99 26.70
N ASN A 960 -54.30 -10.27 27.08
CA ASN A 960 -55.33 -11.33 26.94
C ASN A 960 -55.83 -11.62 25.50
N LYS A 961 -55.09 -11.18 24.47
CA LYS A 961 -55.36 -11.38 23.03
C LYS A 961 -54.82 -12.75 22.56
N TYR A 962 -55.40 -13.81 23.10
CA TYR A 962 -54.86 -15.17 22.98
C TYR A 962 -54.91 -15.77 21.56
N TYR A 963 -55.80 -15.30 20.69
CA TYR A 963 -55.85 -15.77 19.29
C TYR A 963 -54.64 -15.24 18.49
N GLU A 964 -54.37 -13.95 18.60
CA GLU A 964 -53.22 -13.28 17.97
C GLU A 964 -51.90 -13.79 18.55
N ALA A 965 -51.82 -14.00 19.86
CA ALA A 965 -50.69 -14.67 20.50
C ALA A 965 -50.44 -16.08 19.96
N LYS A 966 -51.52 -16.86 19.71
CA LYS A 966 -51.42 -18.19 19.08
C LYS A 966 -50.91 -18.09 17.64
N VAL A 967 -51.36 -17.11 16.84
CA VAL A 967 -50.88 -16.91 15.46
C VAL A 967 -49.38 -16.58 15.46
N ASP A 968 -48.93 -15.67 16.32
CA ASP A 968 -47.51 -15.34 16.43
C ASP A 968 -46.67 -16.53 16.93
N LEU A 969 -47.18 -17.32 17.87
CA LEU A 969 -46.55 -18.56 18.31
C LEU A 969 -46.48 -19.61 17.20
N ASP A 970 -47.55 -19.77 16.41
CA ASP A 970 -47.57 -20.68 15.27
C ASP A 970 -46.56 -20.24 14.19
N MET A 971 -46.42 -18.94 13.95
CA MET A 971 -45.43 -18.35 13.04
C MET A 971 -43.99 -18.46 13.56
N LEU A 972 -43.75 -18.38 14.88
CA LEU A 972 -42.43 -18.61 15.49
C LEU A 972 -41.92 -20.03 15.21
N TYR A 973 -42.81 -21.04 15.13
CA TYR A 973 -42.43 -22.40 14.73
C TYR A 973 -42.18 -22.57 13.22
N ILE A 974 -42.79 -21.74 12.37
CA ILE A 974 -42.56 -21.80 10.91
C ILE A 974 -41.21 -21.15 10.59
N LEU A 975 -40.83 -20.10 11.31
CA LEU A 975 -39.59 -19.34 11.06
C LEU A 975 -38.31 -20.01 11.59
N SER A 976 -38.39 -21.17 12.25
CA SER A 976 -37.17 -21.94 12.57
C SER A 976 -36.50 -22.54 11.34
N ASP A 977 -37.27 -22.80 10.27
CA ASP A 977 -36.76 -23.38 9.03
C ASP A 977 -36.43 -22.30 7.99
N LYS A 978 -35.16 -21.85 7.97
CA LYS A 978 -34.60 -21.10 6.83
C LYS A 978 -33.91 -22.01 5.79
N TYR A 979 -33.91 -23.31 6.04
CA TYR A 979 -33.54 -24.39 5.12
C TYR A 979 -34.69 -25.41 5.10
N ASN A 980 -34.94 -26.03 3.95
CA ASN A 980 -36.15 -26.82 3.65
C ASN A 980 -36.29 -28.19 4.39
N ASP A 981 -35.63 -28.38 5.52
CA ASP A 981 -35.76 -29.60 6.33
C ASP A 981 -36.95 -29.49 7.29
N TYR A 982 -38.06 -30.12 6.93
CA TYR A 982 -39.38 -30.19 7.62
C TYR A 982 -39.36 -30.69 9.09
N TYR A 983 -38.19 -30.84 9.70
CA TYR A 983 -37.93 -31.66 10.88
C TYR A 983 -37.23 -30.88 12.02
N HIS A 984 -36.89 -29.59 11.84
CA HIS A 984 -36.19 -28.74 12.82
C HIS A 984 -37.08 -27.72 13.52
N ARG A 985 -37.92 -28.22 14.45
CA ARG A 985 -38.73 -27.35 15.32
C ARG A 985 -37.96 -26.94 16.57
N GLU A 986 -37.43 -25.72 16.58
CA GLU A 986 -36.88 -25.12 17.79
C GLU A 986 -37.99 -24.90 18.84
N PHE A 987 -37.90 -25.59 19.98
CA PHE A 987 -38.80 -25.41 21.13
C PHE A 987 -38.25 -24.47 22.21
N SER A 988 -37.09 -23.85 21.96
CA SER A 988 -36.39 -22.92 22.86
C SER A 988 -37.28 -21.79 23.39
N TYR A 989 -38.09 -21.19 22.52
CA TYR A 989 -39.00 -20.09 22.85
C TYR A 989 -40.21 -20.53 23.71
N ILE A 990 -40.57 -21.82 23.71
CA ILE A 990 -41.77 -22.32 24.39
C ILE A 990 -41.67 -22.15 25.91
N HIS A 991 -40.51 -22.46 26.49
CA HIS A 991 -40.30 -22.36 27.94
C HIS A 991 -40.48 -20.93 28.46
N LEU A 992 -40.10 -19.92 27.67
CA LEU A 992 -40.33 -18.51 28.01
C LEU A 992 -41.82 -18.15 28.16
N LEU A 993 -42.69 -18.93 27.51
CA LEU A 993 -44.14 -18.78 27.61
C LEU A 993 -44.77 -19.72 28.66
N GLN A 994 -44.01 -20.64 29.27
CA GLN A 994 -44.51 -21.59 30.28
C GLN A 994 -45.21 -20.88 31.45
N LYS A 995 -44.75 -19.68 31.83
CA LYS A 995 -45.31 -18.88 32.93
C LYS A 995 -46.79 -18.48 32.73
N TYR A 996 -47.29 -18.43 31.49
CA TYR A 996 -48.65 -17.99 31.19
C TYR A 996 -49.65 -19.16 31.18
N SER A 997 -50.04 -19.65 32.36
CA SER A 997 -50.97 -20.78 32.56
C SER A 997 -52.28 -20.68 31.79
N ASP A 998 -52.77 -19.46 31.59
CA ASP A 998 -54.08 -19.18 31.02
C ASP A 998 -54.05 -19.27 29.49
N PHE A 999 -52.96 -18.81 28.88
CA PHE A 999 -52.68 -19.02 27.47
C PHE A 999 -52.52 -20.51 27.13
N TRP A 1000 -51.83 -21.30 27.97
CA TRP A 1000 -51.79 -22.76 27.79
C TRP A 1000 -53.16 -23.41 27.98
N SER A 1001 -53.99 -22.87 28.87
CA SER A 1001 -55.38 -23.32 29.05
C SER A 1001 -56.26 -22.99 27.84
N TYR A 1002 -56.04 -21.87 27.17
CA TYR A 1002 -56.66 -21.53 25.89
C TYR A 1002 -56.20 -22.46 24.75
N LEU A 1003 -54.89 -22.63 24.58
CA LEU A 1003 -54.32 -23.52 23.56
C LEU A 1003 -54.81 -24.96 23.71
N TYR A 1004 -54.92 -25.46 24.94
CA TYR A 1004 -55.40 -26.80 25.26
C TYR A 1004 -56.83 -27.04 24.73
N LYS A 1005 -57.75 -26.08 24.96
CA LYS A 1005 -59.13 -26.09 24.43
C LYS A 1005 -59.16 -25.99 22.90
N VAL A 1006 -58.52 -24.96 22.32
CA VAL A 1006 -58.54 -24.70 20.87
C VAL A 1006 -57.91 -25.85 20.06
N CYS A 1007 -56.93 -26.53 20.63
CA CYS A 1007 -56.28 -27.68 19.99
C CYS A 1007 -57.08 -28.99 20.05
N LYS A 1008 -58.25 -29.01 20.71
CA LYS A 1008 -59.08 -30.19 21.00
C LYS A 1008 -58.28 -31.33 21.63
N ILE A 1009 -57.59 -31.05 22.74
CA ILE A 1009 -56.77 -32.06 23.45
C ILE A 1009 -57.59 -32.85 24.48
N ASP A 1010 -58.78 -32.35 24.86
CA ASP A 1010 -59.65 -32.87 25.92
C ASP A 1010 -60.07 -34.35 25.77
N GLU A 1011 -60.13 -34.88 24.54
CA GLU A 1011 -60.52 -36.27 24.26
C GLU A 1011 -59.42 -37.33 24.57
N CYS A 1012 -58.23 -36.90 25.00
CA CYS A 1012 -57.08 -37.80 25.19
C CYS A 1012 -56.67 -37.93 26.66
N ASP A 1013 -56.87 -39.13 27.21
CA ASP A 1013 -56.25 -39.50 28.49
C ASP A 1013 -54.76 -39.80 28.31
N PHE A 1014 -53.93 -39.14 29.12
CA PHE A 1014 -52.47 -39.32 29.17
C PHE A 1014 -51.98 -39.74 30.57
N THR A 1015 -52.87 -40.14 31.48
CA THR A 1015 -52.52 -40.65 32.83
C THR A 1015 -51.56 -41.84 32.74
N LYS A 1016 -51.79 -42.77 31.81
CA LYS A 1016 -50.91 -43.91 31.50
C LYS A 1016 -49.50 -43.53 31.01
N LEU A 1017 -49.23 -42.24 30.79
CA LEU A 1017 -47.94 -41.69 30.42
C LEU A 1017 -47.34 -40.79 31.52
N GLY A 1018 -48.02 -40.63 32.66
CA GLY A 1018 -47.62 -39.73 33.74
C GLY A 1018 -47.82 -38.24 33.43
N ILE A 1019 -48.56 -37.89 32.38
CA ILE A 1019 -48.68 -36.50 31.91
C ILE A 1019 -49.91 -35.82 32.51
N THR A 1020 -49.69 -35.02 33.56
CA THR A 1020 -50.76 -34.39 34.35
C THR A 1020 -51.10 -32.96 33.91
N ASN A 1021 -50.09 -32.10 33.67
CA ASN A 1021 -50.29 -30.67 33.40
C ASN A 1021 -50.58 -30.34 31.90
N LYS A 1022 -51.35 -29.28 31.65
CA LYS A 1022 -51.82 -28.88 30.30
C LYS A 1022 -50.68 -28.57 29.31
N PHE A 1023 -49.60 -27.96 29.81
CA PHE A 1023 -48.40 -27.66 29.02
C PHE A 1023 -47.77 -28.95 28.47
N SER A 1024 -47.55 -29.93 29.34
CA SER A 1024 -46.98 -31.23 28.96
C SER A 1024 -47.91 -32.01 28.02
N LYS A 1025 -49.23 -31.93 28.21
CA LYS A 1025 -50.21 -32.50 27.27
C LYS A 1025 -50.10 -31.87 25.88
N TYR A 1026 -49.93 -30.54 25.78
CA TYR A 1026 -49.70 -29.85 24.50
C TYR A 1026 -48.35 -30.25 23.88
N MET A 1027 -47.27 -30.22 24.67
CA MET A 1027 -45.92 -30.60 24.21
C MET A 1027 -45.87 -32.03 23.70
N TYR A 1028 -46.51 -32.97 24.38
CA TYR A 1028 -46.63 -34.36 23.94
C TYR A 1028 -47.48 -34.48 22.67
N LYS A 1029 -48.71 -33.94 22.67
CA LYS A 1029 -49.70 -34.18 21.61
C LYS A 1029 -49.45 -33.40 20.32
N LYS A 1030 -48.89 -32.19 20.40
CA LYS A 1030 -48.66 -31.30 19.24
C LYS A 1030 -47.19 -31.14 18.87
N LYS A 1031 -46.26 -31.31 19.82
CA LYS A 1031 -44.81 -31.11 19.61
C LYS A 1031 -43.97 -32.38 19.69
N HIS A 1032 -44.56 -33.52 20.05
CA HIS A 1032 -43.89 -34.82 20.17
C HIS A 1032 -42.69 -34.82 21.14
N VAL A 1033 -42.82 -34.07 22.25
CA VAL A 1033 -41.85 -34.02 23.35
C VAL A 1033 -42.44 -34.70 24.59
N TYR A 1034 -41.72 -35.67 25.15
CA TYR A 1034 -42.03 -36.33 26.42
C TYR A 1034 -40.99 -35.94 27.47
N PHE A 1035 -41.41 -35.20 28.50
CA PHE A 1035 -40.53 -34.87 29.63
C PHE A 1035 -40.31 -36.11 30.50
N ILE A 1036 -39.04 -36.43 30.76
CA ILE A 1036 -38.61 -37.61 31.51
C ILE A 1036 -38.99 -37.48 33.00
N SER A 1037 -39.08 -36.25 33.51
CA SER A 1037 -39.65 -35.96 34.83
C SER A 1037 -41.14 -36.32 34.98
N ASN A 1038 -41.89 -36.64 33.91
CA ASN A 1038 -43.24 -37.21 34.06
C ASN A 1038 -43.23 -38.65 34.59
N LEU A 1039 -42.11 -39.37 34.50
CA LEU A 1039 -42.00 -40.76 34.98
C LEU A 1039 -42.20 -40.88 36.50
N THR A 1040 -41.95 -39.80 37.27
CA THR A 1040 -42.18 -39.79 38.72
C THR A 1040 -43.66 -39.91 39.10
N ASN A 1041 -44.57 -39.52 38.18
CA ASN A 1041 -46.01 -39.73 38.34
C ASN A 1041 -46.44 -41.19 38.07
N LEU A 1042 -45.55 -42.03 37.52
CA LEU A 1042 -45.78 -43.46 37.24
C LEU A 1042 -45.03 -44.38 38.20
N ASN A 1043 -43.83 -43.99 38.65
CA ASN A 1043 -43.07 -44.69 39.67
C ASN A 1043 -42.52 -43.69 40.71
N SER A 1044 -43.02 -43.77 41.94
CA SER A 1044 -42.64 -42.90 43.05
C SER A 1044 -41.18 -43.06 43.50
N GLU A 1045 -40.54 -44.21 43.22
CA GLU A 1045 -39.10 -44.40 43.51
C GLU A 1045 -38.21 -43.48 42.67
N LEU A 1046 -38.71 -42.98 41.52
CA LEU A 1046 -37.95 -42.05 40.68
C LEU A 1046 -37.92 -40.62 41.24
N CYS A 1047 -38.77 -40.28 42.21
CA CYS A 1047 -38.79 -38.96 42.85
C CYS A 1047 -37.44 -38.60 43.51
N GLN A 1048 -36.69 -39.58 44.01
CA GLN A 1048 -35.37 -39.35 44.64
C GLN A 1048 -34.30 -38.87 43.65
N PHE A 1049 -34.51 -39.09 42.35
CA PHE A 1049 -33.63 -38.62 41.27
C PHE A 1049 -34.10 -37.29 40.69
N GLN A 1050 -35.20 -36.70 41.16
CA GLN A 1050 -35.73 -35.46 40.60
C GLN A 1050 -34.95 -34.24 41.11
N GLU A 1051 -34.33 -33.50 40.19
CA GLU A 1051 -33.55 -32.29 40.48
C GLU A 1051 -34.21 -31.07 39.78
N SER A 1052 -34.24 -29.92 40.46
CA SER A 1052 -34.62 -28.65 39.83
C SER A 1052 -33.47 -28.17 38.94
N ASP A 1053 -33.73 -28.04 37.65
CA ASP A 1053 -32.78 -27.44 36.70
C ASP A 1053 -33.52 -26.40 35.89
N ILE A 1054 -33.13 -25.13 36.04
CA ILE A 1054 -33.78 -23.99 35.39
C ILE A 1054 -33.76 -24.16 33.86
N SER A 1055 -32.74 -24.84 33.32
CA SER A 1055 -32.60 -25.08 31.88
C SER A 1055 -33.55 -26.14 31.31
N SER A 1056 -34.30 -26.84 32.16
CA SER A 1056 -35.37 -27.75 31.75
C SER A 1056 -36.58 -26.98 31.24
N LEU A 1057 -37.21 -27.49 30.18
CA LEU A 1057 -38.48 -26.95 29.68
C LEU A 1057 -39.65 -27.11 30.68
N LEU A 1058 -39.48 -27.93 31.74
CA LEU A 1058 -40.40 -28.02 32.88
C LEU A 1058 -39.81 -27.44 34.19
N GLY A 1059 -38.54 -27.05 34.21
CA GLY A 1059 -37.79 -26.73 35.43
C GLY A 1059 -37.34 -27.96 36.25
N LEU A 1060 -37.58 -29.19 35.77
CA LEU A 1060 -37.40 -30.44 36.52
C LEU A 1060 -36.83 -31.55 35.64
N VAL A 1061 -35.71 -32.14 36.07
CA VAL A 1061 -34.97 -33.21 35.36
C VAL A 1061 -34.79 -34.44 36.25
N LEU A 1062 -34.44 -35.59 35.66
CA LEU A 1062 -33.93 -36.72 36.44
C LEU A 1062 -32.39 -36.70 36.43
N TYR A 1063 -31.78 -36.82 37.60
CA TYR A 1063 -30.34 -36.79 37.85
C TYR A 1063 -29.88 -38.12 38.47
N SER A 1064 -29.02 -38.85 37.74
CA SER A 1064 -28.36 -40.07 38.24
C SER A 1064 -27.16 -39.69 39.10
N LYS A 1065 -27.27 -39.89 40.41
CA LYS A 1065 -26.17 -39.75 41.37
C LYS A 1065 -25.79 -41.15 41.90
N ASN A 1066 -24.51 -41.53 41.73
CA ASN A 1066 -23.93 -42.80 42.19
C ASN A 1066 -24.51 -44.10 41.57
N GLY A 1067 -24.27 -44.30 40.26
CA GLY A 1067 -23.78 -45.62 39.84
C GLY A 1067 -24.77 -46.76 39.58
N LYS A 1068 -26.02 -46.48 39.20
CA LYS A 1068 -26.83 -47.21 38.19
C LYS A 1068 -28.23 -46.63 38.13
N LEU A 1069 -28.71 -46.28 36.93
CA LEU A 1069 -30.09 -45.83 36.72
C LEU A 1069 -30.68 -46.50 35.49
N ARG A 1070 -31.92 -46.99 35.60
CA ARG A 1070 -32.71 -47.50 34.48
C ARG A 1070 -34.04 -46.74 34.40
N LEU A 1071 -34.34 -46.22 33.22
CA LEU A 1071 -35.57 -45.49 32.91
C LEU A 1071 -36.31 -46.20 31.79
N ASP A 1072 -37.42 -46.88 32.12
CA ASP A 1072 -38.31 -47.51 31.14
C ASP A 1072 -39.42 -46.53 30.74
N LEU A 1073 -39.43 -46.05 29.49
CA LEU A 1073 -40.46 -45.12 29.02
C LEU A 1073 -41.77 -45.85 28.65
N PRO A 1074 -42.94 -45.18 28.79
CA PRO A 1074 -44.21 -45.70 28.31
C PRO A 1074 -44.21 -46.00 26.80
N ARG A 1075 -44.99 -46.99 26.37
CA ARG A 1075 -45.13 -47.36 24.95
C ARG A 1075 -45.80 -46.25 24.13
N HIS A 1076 -45.16 -45.87 23.02
CA HIS A 1076 -45.69 -44.87 22.09
C HIS A 1076 -46.56 -45.50 20.99
N TYR A 1077 -47.87 -45.27 21.05
CA TYR A 1077 -48.88 -45.83 20.14
C TYR A 1077 -49.05 -45.06 18.80
N ARG A 1078 -47.97 -44.58 18.17
CA ARG A 1078 -48.08 -43.89 16.86
C ARG A 1078 -46.96 -44.20 15.88
N TYR A 1079 -47.38 -44.33 14.62
CA TYR A 1079 -46.55 -44.60 13.45
C TYR A 1079 -45.93 -43.31 12.90
N TYR A 1080 -44.63 -43.07 13.14
CA TYR A 1080 -43.88 -42.03 12.47
C TYR A 1080 -42.41 -42.45 12.26
N ASN A 1081 -41.88 -42.22 11.07
CA ASN A 1081 -40.48 -42.47 10.74
C ASN A 1081 -39.61 -41.29 11.20
N TYR A 1082 -39.36 -41.19 12.51
CA TYR A 1082 -38.49 -40.17 13.11
C TYR A 1082 -37.32 -40.80 13.87
N TYR A 1083 -36.24 -40.03 14.02
CA TYR A 1083 -35.17 -40.36 14.96
C TYR A 1083 -35.57 -39.98 16.38
N LEU A 1084 -35.06 -40.73 17.34
CA LEU A 1084 -35.24 -40.45 18.76
C LEU A 1084 -34.09 -39.58 19.26
N ILE A 1085 -34.45 -38.47 19.89
CA ILE A 1085 -33.51 -37.44 20.37
C ILE A 1085 -33.72 -37.26 21.87
N CYS A 1086 -32.67 -37.44 22.65
CA CYS A 1086 -32.70 -37.34 24.11
C CYS A 1086 -31.88 -36.13 24.58
N LYS A 1087 -32.49 -35.26 25.39
CA LYS A 1087 -31.79 -34.15 26.05
C LYS A 1087 -31.13 -34.65 27.33
N ILE A 1088 -29.80 -34.63 27.34
CA ILE A 1088 -28.93 -35.17 28.40
C ILE A 1088 -27.83 -34.17 28.78
N ASN A 1089 -27.26 -34.30 29.98
CA ASN A 1089 -26.08 -33.56 30.42
C ASN A 1089 -25.16 -34.51 31.20
N VAL A 1090 -23.96 -34.78 30.66
CA VAL A 1090 -22.95 -35.62 31.31
C VAL A 1090 -22.04 -34.72 32.14
N LYS A 1091 -22.31 -34.66 33.45
CA LYS A 1091 -21.56 -33.82 34.40
C LYS A 1091 -20.17 -34.39 34.67
N LYS A 1092 -20.07 -35.71 34.90
CA LYS A 1092 -18.82 -36.37 35.31
C LYS A 1092 -18.82 -37.88 35.04
N ILE A 1093 -17.69 -38.42 34.64
CA ILE A 1093 -17.43 -39.87 34.52
C ILE A 1093 -16.82 -40.39 35.82
N LEU A 1094 -17.35 -41.51 36.34
CA LEU A 1094 -16.93 -42.09 37.63
C LEU A 1094 -15.96 -43.29 37.49
N SER A 1095 -15.99 -44.00 36.36
CA SER A 1095 -15.12 -45.16 36.08
C SER A 1095 -14.95 -45.35 34.57
N LYS A 1096 -13.91 -46.10 34.16
CA LYS A 1096 -13.71 -46.53 32.77
C LYS A 1096 -14.75 -47.55 32.28
N ASP A 1097 -15.47 -48.22 33.18
CA ASP A 1097 -16.56 -49.14 32.85
C ASP A 1097 -17.92 -48.42 32.63
N CYS A 1098 -17.87 -47.11 32.36
CA CYS A 1098 -19.07 -46.31 32.17
C CYS A 1098 -19.76 -46.59 30.83
N PHE A 1099 -21.09 -46.57 30.85
CA PHE A 1099 -21.89 -46.64 29.63
C PHE A 1099 -23.23 -45.91 29.74
N ILE A 1100 -23.74 -45.51 28.58
CA ILE A 1100 -25.15 -45.12 28.37
C ILE A 1100 -25.71 -46.07 27.32
N LYS A 1101 -26.72 -46.86 27.68
CA LYS A 1101 -27.31 -47.89 26.84
C LYS A 1101 -28.78 -47.58 26.58
N PHE A 1102 -29.14 -47.49 25.30
CA PHE A 1102 -30.50 -47.32 24.82
C PHE A 1102 -31.00 -48.66 24.29
N ILE A 1103 -32.11 -49.16 24.85
CA ILE A 1103 -32.71 -50.45 24.52
C ILE A 1103 -34.07 -50.20 23.86
N TYR A 1104 -34.32 -50.87 22.73
CA TYR A 1104 -35.55 -50.77 21.96
C TYR A 1104 -36.27 -52.11 21.93
N ASN A 1105 -37.48 -52.14 22.51
CA ASN A 1105 -38.34 -53.33 22.47
C ASN A 1105 -39.48 -53.12 21.46
N ASN A 1106 -39.47 -53.93 20.40
CA ASN A 1106 -40.52 -53.99 19.38
C ASN A 1106 -41.40 -55.22 19.63
N ASN A 1107 -42.67 -55.19 19.21
CA ASN A 1107 -43.60 -56.30 19.48
C ASN A 1107 -43.29 -57.61 18.73
N GLU A 1108 -42.36 -57.61 17.77
CA GLU A 1108 -41.98 -58.80 16.99
C GLU A 1108 -40.45 -58.94 16.89
N TYR A 1109 -39.93 -59.94 17.61
CA TYR A 1109 -38.64 -60.65 17.50
C TYR A 1109 -37.29 -59.92 17.47
N ASN A 1110 -37.20 -58.60 17.25
CA ASN A 1110 -35.91 -57.89 17.25
C ASN A 1110 -35.83 -56.84 18.38
N GLN A 1111 -35.04 -57.15 19.41
CA GLN A 1111 -34.51 -56.18 20.36
C GLN A 1111 -33.25 -55.55 19.76
N SER A 1112 -33.20 -54.23 19.63
CA SER A 1112 -31.97 -53.52 19.26
C SER A 1112 -31.44 -52.72 20.43
N GLU A 1113 -30.12 -52.68 20.55
CA GLU A 1113 -29.43 -51.89 21.56
C GLU A 1113 -28.37 -50.97 20.94
N HIS A 1114 -28.28 -49.76 21.48
CA HIS A 1114 -27.21 -48.83 21.15
C HIS A 1114 -26.51 -48.41 22.44
N MET A 1115 -25.21 -48.67 22.54
CA MET A 1115 -24.44 -48.44 23.76
C MET A 1115 -23.26 -47.51 23.48
N LEU A 1116 -23.21 -46.41 24.22
CA LEU A 1116 -22.06 -45.52 24.32
C LEU A 1116 -21.14 -46.04 25.43
N LYS A 1117 -19.89 -46.37 25.09
CA LYS A 1117 -18.85 -46.75 26.04
C LYS A 1117 -18.00 -45.54 26.45
N HIS A 1118 -17.07 -45.70 27.39
CA HIS A 1118 -16.18 -44.64 27.87
C HIS A 1118 -15.60 -43.71 26.80
N GLU A 1119 -15.06 -44.23 25.69
CA GLU A 1119 -14.51 -43.39 24.60
C GLU A 1119 -15.55 -42.48 23.93
N ASP A 1120 -16.83 -42.85 23.92
CA ASP A 1120 -17.90 -42.02 23.41
C ASP A 1120 -18.49 -41.10 24.49
N VAL A 1121 -18.64 -41.60 25.72
CA VAL A 1121 -19.13 -40.82 26.86
C VAL A 1121 -18.16 -39.69 27.22
N SER A 1122 -16.84 -39.91 27.12
CA SER A 1122 -15.82 -38.88 27.36
C SER A 1122 -15.86 -37.72 26.36
N LYS A 1123 -16.48 -37.91 25.19
CA LYS A 1123 -16.76 -36.82 24.22
C LYS A 1123 -17.94 -35.95 24.65
N LEU A 1124 -18.76 -36.41 25.60
CA LEU A 1124 -19.96 -35.72 26.09
C LEU A 1124 -19.72 -35.02 27.44
N GLU A 1125 -18.73 -35.47 28.22
CA GLU A 1125 -18.38 -34.91 29.51
C GLU A 1125 -18.04 -33.42 29.41
N GLY A 1126 -18.69 -32.59 30.23
CA GLY A 1126 -18.45 -31.14 30.26
C GLY A 1126 -19.00 -30.34 29.07
N LEU A 1127 -19.76 -30.94 28.14
CA LEU A 1127 -20.46 -30.21 27.07
C LEU A 1127 -21.73 -29.47 27.56
N GLY A 1128 -22.14 -29.68 28.80
CA GLY A 1128 -23.42 -29.20 29.34
C GLY A 1128 -24.60 -29.97 28.73
N TRP A 1129 -25.75 -29.30 28.64
CA TRP A 1129 -26.94 -29.89 28.02
C TRP A 1129 -26.76 -30.10 26.52
N ILE A 1130 -27.02 -31.33 26.06
CA ILE A 1130 -26.94 -31.74 24.66
C ILE A 1130 -28.18 -32.54 24.27
N GLU A 1131 -28.60 -32.42 23.01
CA GLU A 1131 -29.48 -33.37 22.35
C GLU A 1131 -28.64 -34.44 21.68
N TYR A 1132 -28.74 -35.68 22.17
CA TYR A 1132 -28.15 -36.85 21.54
C TYR A 1132 -29.18 -37.52 20.64
N GLN A 1133 -28.89 -37.58 19.33
CA GLN A 1133 -29.71 -38.33 18.36
C GLN A 1133 -29.21 -39.76 18.25
N ASN A 1134 -30.12 -40.73 18.41
CA ASN A 1134 -29.81 -42.12 18.12
C ASN A 1134 -30.11 -42.47 16.65
N LEU A 1135 -29.45 -43.49 16.11
CA LEU A 1135 -29.42 -43.84 14.68
C LEU A 1135 -30.59 -44.73 14.21
N THR A 1136 -31.47 -45.16 15.11
CA THR A 1136 -32.55 -46.12 14.81
C THR A 1136 -33.91 -45.43 14.64
N TYR A 1137 -34.55 -45.62 13.48
CA TYR A 1137 -35.96 -45.28 13.27
C TYR A 1137 -36.86 -46.15 14.15
N SER A 1138 -37.72 -45.54 14.97
CA SER A 1138 -38.54 -46.24 15.96
C SER A 1138 -40.01 -46.36 15.52
N TYR A 1139 -40.47 -47.57 15.21
CA TYR A 1139 -41.89 -47.87 14.93
C TYR A 1139 -42.56 -48.56 16.13
N GLY A 1140 -43.36 -47.82 16.90
CA GLY A 1140 -44.13 -48.38 18.04
C GLY A 1140 -43.29 -48.95 19.20
N THR A 1141 -42.04 -48.53 19.33
CA THR A 1141 -41.03 -49.14 20.22
C THR A 1141 -41.15 -48.67 21.67
N GLN A 1142 -40.89 -49.54 22.64
CA GLN A 1142 -40.62 -49.11 24.01
C GLN A 1142 -39.13 -48.79 24.16
N LEU A 1143 -38.80 -47.57 24.59
CA LEU A 1143 -37.43 -47.16 24.90
C LEU A 1143 -37.12 -47.41 26.38
N SER A 1144 -35.98 -48.03 26.66
CA SER A 1144 -35.36 -48.04 27.99
C SER A 1144 -33.98 -47.40 27.93
N ILE A 1145 -33.60 -46.61 28.95
CA ILE A 1145 -32.28 -45.98 29.07
C ILE A 1145 -31.61 -46.53 30.33
N GLU A 1146 -30.47 -47.20 30.18
CA GLU A 1146 -29.62 -47.68 31.27
C GLU A 1146 -28.31 -46.88 31.33
N ILE A 1147 -27.94 -46.44 32.53
CA ILE A 1147 -26.76 -45.61 32.80
C ILE A 1147 -25.92 -46.30 33.86
N ASN A 1148 -24.60 -46.42 33.65
CA ASN A 1148 -23.67 -47.01 34.60
C ASN A 1148 -22.42 -46.13 34.78
N SER A 1149 -22.00 -45.90 36.03
CA SER A 1149 -20.78 -45.16 36.40
C SER A 1149 -20.63 -43.74 35.81
N ILE A 1150 -21.72 -42.99 35.69
CA ILE A 1150 -21.76 -41.59 35.18
C ILE A 1150 -22.67 -40.75 36.08
N GLU A 1151 -22.25 -39.52 36.40
CA GLU A 1151 -23.13 -38.45 36.91
C GLU A 1151 -23.78 -37.73 35.73
N MET A 1152 -25.09 -37.88 35.58
CA MET A 1152 -25.81 -37.48 34.35
C MET A 1152 -27.23 -37.01 34.65
N GLN A 1153 -27.65 -35.91 34.02
CA GLN A 1153 -29.05 -35.45 34.02
C GLN A 1153 -29.75 -35.76 32.69
N ILE A 1154 -31.07 -35.96 32.73
CA ILE A 1154 -31.95 -36.18 31.57
C ILE A 1154 -33.24 -35.36 31.73
N ASP A 1155 -33.60 -34.57 30.72
CA ASP A 1155 -34.76 -33.66 30.74
C ASP A 1155 -35.96 -34.20 29.93
N TYR A 1156 -35.75 -34.46 28.63
CA TYR A 1156 -36.81 -34.95 27.74
C TYR A 1156 -36.31 -35.90 26.65
N VAL A 1157 -37.25 -36.64 26.08
CA VAL A 1157 -37.10 -37.36 24.81
C VAL A 1157 -38.08 -36.75 23.80
N ARG A 1158 -37.62 -36.49 22.58
CA ARG A 1158 -38.44 -36.00 21.48
C ARG A 1158 -38.21 -36.79 20.20
N PHE A 1159 -39.19 -36.72 19.30
CA PHE A 1159 -39.12 -37.31 17.97
C PHE A 1159 -38.84 -36.22 16.93
N GLY A 1160 -37.91 -36.45 16.01
CA GLY A 1160 -37.61 -35.52 14.92
C GLY A 1160 -36.35 -35.89 14.13
N TYR A 1161 -35.66 -34.87 13.63
CA TYR A 1161 -34.33 -34.97 13.02
C TYR A 1161 -33.41 -33.93 13.67
N SER A 1162 -32.10 -34.20 13.61
CA SER A 1162 -31.01 -33.32 13.99
C SER A 1162 -29.92 -33.47 12.91
N PRO A 1163 -29.19 -32.40 12.53
CA PRO A 1163 -28.22 -32.49 11.44
C PRO A 1163 -26.97 -33.25 11.90
N ASN A 1164 -26.74 -33.24 13.21
CA ASN A 1164 -25.61 -33.80 13.91
C ASN A 1164 -26.10 -34.86 14.90
N LYS A 1165 -25.30 -35.91 15.09
CA LYS A 1165 -25.54 -36.95 16.11
C LYS A 1165 -25.55 -36.40 17.54
N ILE A 1166 -24.81 -35.32 17.78
CA ILE A 1166 -24.79 -34.56 19.03
C ILE A 1166 -25.04 -33.09 18.68
N THR A 1167 -26.12 -32.53 19.21
CA THR A 1167 -26.48 -31.11 19.05
C THR A 1167 -26.51 -30.48 20.43
N SER A 1168 -25.46 -29.74 20.80
CA SER A 1168 -25.45 -29.05 22.11
C SER A 1168 -26.62 -28.06 22.20
N ILE A 1169 -27.21 -27.95 23.39
CA ILE A 1169 -28.30 -27.02 23.72
C ILE A 1169 -27.66 -25.85 24.48
N PRO A 1170 -27.81 -24.60 24.01
CA PRO A 1170 -27.39 -23.44 24.82
C PRO A 1170 -28.12 -23.47 26.17
N ASN A 1171 -27.51 -22.97 27.23
CA ASN A 1171 -28.21 -22.91 28.51
C ASN A 1171 -29.34 -21.84 28.46
N MET A 1172 -30.54 -22.28 28.08
CA MET A 1172 -31.70 -21.44 27.77
C MET A 1172 -32.22 -20.65 28.98
N SER A 1173 -31.93 -21.10 30.21
CA SER A 1173 -32.40 -20.43 31.43
C SER A 1173 -31.57 -19.23 31.85
N LEU A 1174 -30.31 -19.18 31.41
CA LEU A 1174 -29.39 -18.07 31.68
C LEU A 1174 -29.42 -17.02 30.57
N MET A 1175 -29.88 -17.41 29.38
CA MET A 1175 -30.23 -16.51 28.27
C MET A 1175 -31.58 -15.83 28.53
N GLY A 1176 -31.63 -14.96 29.54
CA GLY A 1176 -32.83 -14.26 30.01
C GLY A 1176 -33.75 -13.78 28.87
N TYR A 1177 -34.89 -14.46 28.71
CA TYR A 1177 -36.10 -14.10 27.97
C TYR A 1177 -36.04 -13.72 26.47
N LEU A 1178 -34.85 -13.50 25.86
CA LEU A 1178 -34.74 -12.53 24.75
C LEU A 1178 -33.69 -12.85 23.66
N LEU A 1179 -32.74 -13.75 23.90
CA LEU A 1179 -31.43 -13.68 23.21
C LEU A 1179 -30.97 -14.82 22.27
N PRO A 1180 -31.82 -15.71 21.70
CA PRO A 1180 -31.33 -16.72 20.74
C PRO A 1180 -30.82 -16.12 19.41
N TYR A 1181 -30.93 -14.80 19.23
CA TYR A 1181 -30.41 -14.04 18.07
C TYR A 1181 -29.24 -13.11 18.38
N TYR A 1182 -28.59 -13.31 19.53
CA TYR A 1182 -27.54 -12.40 19.99
C TYR A 1182 -26.37 -12.22 19.01
N HIS A 1183 -26.04 -13.26 18.24
CA HIS A 1183 -25.06 -13.25 17.15
C HIS A 1183 -25.52 -12.47 15.89
N GLN A 1184 -26.81 -12.17 15.74
CA GLN A 1184 -27.32 -11.20 14.76
C GLN A 1184 -27.36 -9.76 15.31
N PHE A 1185 -27.58 -9.59 16.61
CA PHE A 1185 -27.56 -8.26 17.25
C PHE A 1185 -26.15 -7.67 17.38
N PHE A 1186 -25.14 -8.52 17.57
CA PHE A 1186 -23.73 -8.15 17.59
C PHE A 1186 -23.03 -8.47 16.27
N SER A 1187 -23.63 -8.07 15.15
CA SER A 1187 -22.95 -8.04 13.84
C SER A 1187 -21.99 -6.86 13.70
N ASN A 1188 -21.28 -6.49 14.78
CA ASN A 1188 -20.20 -5.50 14.80
C ASN A 1188 -18.83 -6.18 14.59
N VAL A 1189 -18.84 -7.17 13.70
CA VAL A 1189 -17.80 -7.29 12.69
C VAL A 1189 -18.25 -6.32 11.58
N PRO A 1190 -17.69 -5.09 11.46
CA PRO A 1190 -17.85 -4.33 10.23
C PRO A 1190 -17.57 -5.23 9.02
N GLU A 1191 -18.20 -5.03 7.87
CA GLU A 1191 -17.79 -5.80 6.68
C GLU A 1191 -16.28 -5.64 6.41
N ILE A 1192 -15.73 -4.47 6.76
CA ILE A 1192 -14.30 -4.15 6.85
C ILE A 1192 -13.48 -5.16 7.70
N PHE A 1193 -14.02 -5.71 8.79
CA PHE A 1193 -13.36 -6.77 9.57
C PHE A 1193 -13.57 -8.16 8.96
N LYS A 1194 -14.70 -8.45 8.29
CA LYS A 1194 -14.80 -9.66 7.44
C LYS A 1194 -13.77 -9.59 6.31
N ASP A 1195 -13.56 -8.42 5.72
CA ASP A 1195 -12.54 -8.14 4.70
C ASP A 1195 -11.11 -8.12 5.27
N LYS A 1196 -10.95 -8.02 6.60
CA LYS A 1196 -9.66 -8.20 7.29
C LYS A 1196 -9.39 -9.68 7.60
N TYR A 1197 -10.46 -10.45 7.81
CA TYR A 1197 -10.40 -11.87 8.13
C TYR A 1197 -10.38 -12.79 6.91
N PHE A 1198 -11.13 -12.44 5.87
CA PHE A 1198 -11.34 -13.18 4.63
C PHE A 1198 -11.30 -12.18 3.47
N SER A 1199 -10.19 -11.45 3.36
CA SER A 1199 -10.11 -10.37 2.39
C SER A 1199 -10.33 -10.91 0.99
N ARG A 1200 -11.38 -10.42 0.33
CA ARG A 1200 -11.61 -10.73 -1.08
C ARG A 1200 -10.36 -10.38 -1.93
N LYS A 1201 -9.67 -9.29 -1.60
CA LYS A 1201 -8.41 -8.89 -2.25
C LYS A 1201 -7.25 -9.87 -2.00
N GLU A 1202 -7.19 -10.52 -0.84
CA GLU A 1202 -6.24 -11.63 -0.58
C GLU A 1202 -6.61 -12.85 -1.43
N MET A 1203 -7.90 -13.18 -1.54
CA MET A 1203 -8.38 -14.32 -2.34
C MET A 1203 -8.26 -14.13 -3.85
N GLU A 1204 -8.32 -12.89 -4.34
CA GLU A 1204 -8.20 -12.57 -5.76
C GLU A 1204 -6.73 -12.52 -6.20
N ASN A 1205 -5.80 -12.07 -5.35
CA ASN A 1205 -4.39 -11.92 -5.69
C ASN A 1205 -3.55 -13.17 -5.38
N LEU A 1206 -4.00 -14.32 -5.90
CA LEU A 1206 -3.33 -15.63 -5.79
C LEU A 1206 -2.42 -15.98 -6.99
N LEU A 1207 -2.19 -15.02 -7.88
CA LEU A 1207 -1.50 -15.22 -9.15
C LEU A 1207 -0.51 -14.07 -9.37
N ASP A 1208 0.72 -14.30 -8.93
CA ASP A 1208 1.84 -13.41 -9.21
C ASP A 1208 2.41 -13.67 -10.60
N LEU A 1209 3.03 -12.64 -11.19
CA LEU A 1209 3.62 -12.72 -12.53
C LEU A 1209 4.68 -13.85 -12.62
N ASN A 1210 5.40 -14.11 -11.54
CA ASN A 1210 6.42 -15.16 -11.48
C ASN A 1210 5.83 -16.58 -11.63
N ASP A 1211 4.61 -16.83 -11.11
CA ASP A 1211 3.92 -18.11 -11.28
C ASP A 1211 3.47 -18.31 -12.74
N ILE A 1212 3.12 -17.23 -13.42
CA ILE A 1212 2.76 -17.27 -14.85
C ILE A 1212 4.02 -17.51 -15.69
N LEU A 1213 5.10 -16.75 -15.45
CA LEU A 1213 6.32 -16.81 -16.26
C LEU A 1213 7.14 -18.08 -16.08
N SER A 1214 7.09 -18.71 -14.91
CA SER A 1214 7.68 -20.04 -14.67
C SER A 1214 6.95 -21.15 -15.42
N ASN A 1215 5.66 -20.97 -15.75
CA ASN A 1215 4.82 -21.96 -16.45
C ASN A 1215 4.59 -21.67 -17.95
N LEU A 1216 5.16 -20.58 -18.50
CA LEU A 1216 5.01 -20.17 -19.92
C LEU A 1216 6.18 -20.55 -20.84
#